data_AF-A0A356FV00-F1
#
_entry.id   AF-A0A356FV00-F1
#
_cell.length_a   1.000
_cell.length_b   1.000
_cell.length_c   1.000
_cell.angle_alpha   90.00
_cell.angle_beta   90.00
_cell.angle_gamma   90.00
#
_symmetry.space_group_name_H-M   'P 1'
#
loop_
_entity.id
_entity.type
_entity.pdbx_description
1 polymer ?
#
loop_
_entity_poly.entity_id
_entity_poly.type
_entity_poly.pdbx_seq_one_letter_code
_entity_poly.pdbx_strand_id
1 'polypeptide(L)'
;MPVQKNAFSYKDAVLQSKVIPFVRTKSAEGKFSYALPNACDRDMFGCPDNPQADADGCLDAIHWGDREKFIDALQESAKSLTPCEEEFRIVLPSGKTKWLCGISTPKKRANGAIVWTGFWIDASDERRKDRFTAQVLNALPEALVVFDRNGVILKSSPKFRELVHCGDDDLNGKSVFSVLSENVADILQQYLLLSTLKNQTVFTETLKYPDFPPVSVEIEIAQKDSFFVCVFRDISAFEKKEAHLKYLAYHDTESGIENYAYLKEIFPKVIDQAKVTQTQVAVLSIAPDSLGQINAVSARLVNTRLASVVAERIRNCLNASDVIALTYAHHFTVLLTGIEFSIEIEKKVESILQAFKVPVSVDDVEFDFSVSIGVCFYPQNGDRLEQLIEFADLALDKARAESQSSMRLYSSDFSMAAAVNRSMRRNLKSAIENHEITAYYQPQVDIKTGQIIGLEALARWKTPDGLIPPSDFIAEAEEYGLIDALTETVLDQACSWNQKWYSMGLCSVPVAVNISARQFHNETQLLKLVDNALDKNGLPPYLLELELTESSAMYDPKNARRIIQNLLDNNIRCALDDFGTGYSSLSVLRSFPLKKLKIDRSFILDLKEKKNLEIVRATIAMAHALNLTVLAEGVETREHFEILKSLDCDVIQGYLFAQPLSPEDTELLLMRWDAGLAATGRGL
;
A
#
# COMPACT_ATOMS: atom_id res chain seq x y z
N MET A 1 -22.26 -55.14 -33.39
CA MET A 1 -23.03 -55.23 -32.14
C MET A 1 -22.37 -54.30 -31.14
N PRO A 2 -23.07 -53.32 -30.55
CA PRO A 2 -22.48 -52.51 -29.50
C PRO A 2 -22.33 -53.36 -28.24
N VAL A 3 -21.15 -53.31 -27.63
CA VAL A 3 -20.89 -53.90 -26.31
C VAL A 3 -21.72 -53.11 -25.29
N GLN A 4 -22.74 -53.74 -24.71
CA GLN A 4 -23.40 -53.24 -23.50
C GLN A 4 -22.32 -53.07 -22.43
N LYS A 5 -21.98 -51.84 -22.06
CA LYS A 5 -21.18 -51.56 -20.86
C LYS A 5 -22.06 -51.93 -19.66
N ASN A 6 -21.70 -53.00 -18.96
CA ASN A 6 -22.36 -53.41 -17.72
C ASN A 6 -22.34 -52.26 -16.70
N ALA A 7 -23.49 -52.00 -16.07
CA ALA A 7 -23.60 -51.08 -14.95
C ALA A 7 -22.70 -51.54 -13.79
N PHE A 8 -22.14 -50.60 -13.02
CA PHE A 8 -21.35 -50.92 -11.85
C PHE A 8 -22.24 -51.44 -10.72
N SER A 9 -21.87 -52.60 -10.20
CA SER A 9 -22.57 -53.26 -9.12
C SER A 9 -21.69 -53.26 -7.87
N TYR A 10 -22.21 -52.72 -6.77
CA TYR A 10 -21.56 -52.85 -5.46
C TYR A 10 -21.37 -54.33 -5.06
N LYS A 11 -22.17 -55.26 -5.60
CA LYS A 11 -21.98 -56.71 -5.39
C LYS A 11 -20.68 -57.24 -6.01
N ASP A 12 -20.22 -56.63 -7.11
CA ASP A 12 -18.97 -57.02 -7.78
C ASP A 12 -17.75 -56.30 -7.18
N ALA A 13 -17.91 -55.04 -6.74
CA ALA A 13 -16.85 -54.28 -6.06
C ALA A 13 -16.40 -54.96 -4.74
N VAL A 14 -17.31 -55.58 -4.00
CA VAL A 14 -16.97 -56.28 -2.74
C VAL A 14 -16.29 -57.64 -2.96
N LEU A 15 -16.37 -58.20 -4.17
CA LEU A 15 -15.65 -59.43 -4.52
C LEU A 15 -14.16 -59.18 -4.78
N GLN A 16 -13.80 -57.98 -5.25
CA GLN A 16 -12.46 -57.66 -5.74
C GLN A 16 -11.63 -56.79 -4.79
N SER A 17 -12.26 -56.01 -3.90
CA SER A 17 -11.54 -55.12 -2.96
C SER A 17 -11.85 -55.41 -1.49
N LYS A 18 -10.83 -55.29 -0.63
CA LYS A 18 -10.92 -55.49 0.83
C LYS A 18 -11.37 -54.21 1.58
N VAL A 19 -11.32 -53.07 0.91
CA VAL A 19 -11.75 -51.75 1.40
C VAL A 19 -12.55 -51.07 0.29
N ILE A 20 -13.71 -50.52 0.65
CA ILE A 20 -14.66 -49.92 -0.28
C ILE A 20 -14.86 -48.47 0.15
N PRO A 21 -14.07 -47.53 -0.38
CA PRO A 21 -14.30 -46.11 -0.14
C PRO A 21 -15.61 -45.68 -0.82
N PHE A 22 -16.36 -44.81 -0.16
CA PHE A 22 -17.60 -44.27 -0.72
C PHE A 22 -17.79 -42.80 -0.37
N VAL A 23 -18.44 -42.09 -1.29
CA VAL A 23 -19.05 -40.80 -1.01
C VAL A 23 -20.55 -40.98 -1.13
N ARG A 24 -21.26 -40.81 -0.01
CA ARG A 24 -22.72 -40.88 0.02
C ARG A 24 -23.29 -39.47 0.14
N THR A 25 -24.27 -39.14 -0.68
CA THR A 25 -24.96 -37.86 -0.62
C THR A 25 -26.45 -38.08 -0.35
N LYS A 26 -27.00 -37.37 0.62
CA LYS A 26 -28.45 -37.22 0.82
C LYS A 26 -28.87 -35.87 0.24
N SER A 27 -29.74 -35.89 -0.76
CA SER A 27 -30.32 -34.67 -1.33
C SER A 27 -31.27 -34.00 -0.34
N ALA A 28 -31.62 -32.73 -0.60
CA ALA A 28 -32.60 -32.01 0.20
C ALA A 28 -33.99 -32.69 0.19
N GLU A 29 -34.30 -33.44 -0.86
CA GLU A 29 -35.54 -34.24 -1.03
C GLU A 29 -35.48 -35.59 -0.29
N GLY A 30 -34.37 -35.89 0.40
CA GLY A 30 -34.20 -37.10 1.21
C GLY A 30 -33.69 -38.33 0.44
N LYS A 31 -33.39 -38.21 -0.85
CA LYS A 31 -32.88 -39.32 -1.67
C LYS A 31 -31.38 -39.53 -1.43
N PHE A 32 -30.99 -40.79 -1.20
CA PHE A 32 -29.59 -41.17 -1.07
C PHE A 32 -28.99 -41.54 -2.43
N SER A 33 -27.75 -41.12 -2.66
CA SER A 33 -26.95 -41.47 -3.83
C SER A 33 -25.52 -41.79 -3.39
N TYR A 34 -24.90 -42.75 -4.06
CA TYR A 34 -23.52 -43.14 -3.80
C TYR A 34 -22.69 -42.80 -5.03
N ALA A 35 -21.73 -41.90 -4.86
CA ALA A 35 -20.73 -41.56 -5.86
C ALA A 35 -19.41 -42.24 -5.50
N LEU A 36 -18.69 -42.71 -6.52
CA LEU A 36 -17.29 -43.09 -6.34
C LEU A 36 -16.41 -41.83 -6.33
N PRO A 37 -15.26 -41.85 -5.64
CA PRO A 37 -14.29 -40.75 -5.65
C PRO A 37 -13.73 -40.46 -7.05
N ASN A 38 -13.02 -39.33 -7.19
CA ASN A 38 -12.59 -38.72 -8.45
C ASN A 38 -11.64 -39.61 -9.29
N ALA A 39 -11.28 -39.13 -10.50
CA ALA A 39 -10.50 -39.89 -11.50
C ALA A 39 -9.18 -40.53 -10.98
N CYS A 40 -8.41 -39.85 -10.12
CA CYS A 40 -7.17 -40.43 -9.55
C CYS A 40 -7.41 -41.69 -8.70
N ASP A 41 -8.52 -41.75 -7.96
CA ASP A 41 -8.83 -42.89 -7.11
C ASP A 41 -9.32 -44.09 -7.94
N ARG A 42 -9.91 -43.84 -9.12
CA ARG A 42 -10.43 -44.88 -10.02
C ARG A 42 -9.34 -45.71 -10.68
N ASP A 43 -8.20 -45.09 -11.01
CA ASP A 43 -7.01 -45.79 -11.53
C ASP A 43 -6.31 -46.63 -10.45
N MET A 44 -6.30 -46.16 -9.21
CA MET A 44 -5.70 -46.87 -8.09
C MET A 44 -6.44 -48.18 -7.74
N PHE A 45 -7.74 -48.25 -8.06
CA PHE A 45 -8.62 -49.39 -7.71
C PHE A 45 -9.23 -50.13 -8.92
N GLY A 46 -8.90 -49.76 -10.16
CA GLY A 46 -9.31 -50.47 -11.38
C GLY A 46 -10.79 -50.40 -11.75
N CYS A 47 -11.48 -49.28 -11.47
CA CYS A 47 -12.92 -49.12 -11.70
C CYS A 47 -13.26 -48.37 -13.01
N PRO A 48 -14.35 -48.71 -13.73
CA PRO A 48 -14.70 -48.10 -15.02
C PRO A 48 -15.13 -46.63 -14.93
N ASP A 49 -14.89 -45.87 -16.01
CA ASP A 49 -14.91 -44.39 -16.06
C ASP A 49 -16.25 -43.71 -15.73
N ASN A 50 -17.39 -44.41 -15.79
CA ASN A 50 -18.68 -43.79 -15.50
C ASN A 50 -19.77 -44.80 -15.10
N PRO A 51 -19.96 -45.05 -13.80
CA PRO A 51 -21.07 -45.86 -13.34
C PRO A 51 -22.29 -45.02 -13.02
N GLN A 52 -23.39 -45.21 -13.75
CA GLN A 52 -24.72 -44.89 -13.23
C GLN A 52 -24.99 -45.87 -12.08
N ALA A 53 -24.95 -45.38 -10.83
CA ALA A 53 -25.45 -46.14 -9.69
C ALA A 53 -26.98 -46.24 -9.81
N ASP A 54 -27.51 -47.46 -9.71
CA ASP A 54 -28.95 -47.72 -9.70
C ASP A 54 -29.63 -46.95 -8.56
N ALA A 55 -30.93 -46.69 -8.69
CA ALA A 55 -31.69 -45.79 -7.83
C ALA A 55 -31.67 -46.15 -6.32
N ASP A 56 -31.25 -47.37 -5.98
CA ASP A 56 -31.21 -47.94 -4.63
C ASP A 56 -29.77 -48.08 -4.03
N GLY A 57 -28.72 -47.69 -4.77
CA GLY A 57 -27.35 -47.62 -4.26
C GLY A 57 -26.79 -48.99 -3.78
N CYS A 58 -26.26 -49.05 -2.55
CA CYS A 58 -25.71 -50.28 -1.97
C CYS A 58 -26.76 -51.17 -1.26
N LEU A 59 -28.01 -50.70 -1.11
CA LEU A 59 -29.05 -51.37 -0.31
C LEU A 59 -29.37 -52.78 -0.84
N ASP A 60 -29.23 -53.00 -2.15
CA ASP A 60 -29.45 -54.29 -2.80
C ASP A 60 -28.39 -55.36 -2.46
N ALA A 61 -27.22 -54.93 -1.99
CA ALA A 61 -26.16 -55.81 -1.52
C ALA A 61 -26.28 -56.09 -0.02
N ILE A 62 -26.92 -55.21 0.76
CA ILE A 62 -27.09 -55.38 2.21
C ILE A 62 -28.10 -56.50 2.49
N HIS A 63 -27.72 -57.40 3.41
CA HIS A 63 -28.58 -58.46 3.91
C HIS A 63 -29.86 -57.86 4.51
N TRP A 64 -31.02 -58.42 4.14
CA TRP A 64 -32.34 -57.86 4.46
C TRP A 64 -32.51 -57.49 5.94
N GLY A 65 -31.97 -58.30 6.86
CA GLY A 65 -32.06 -58.09 8.31
C GLY A 65 -31.26 -56.89 8.87
N ASP A 66 -30.34 -56.30 8.10
CA ASP A 66 -29.51 -55.18 8.57
C ASP A 66 -29.89 -53.84 7.91
N ARG A 67 -30.83 -53.85 6.95
CA ARG A 67 -31.19 -52.68 6.14
C ARG A 67 -31.82 -51.55 6.95
N GLU A 68 -32.76 -51.89 7.83
CA GLU A 68 -33.48 -50.91 8.64
C GLU A 68 -32.54 -50.20 9.62
N LYS A 69 -31.75 -50.97 10.37
CA LYS A 69 -30.71 -50.46 11.28
C LYS A 69 -29.70 -49.55 10.57
N PHE A 70 -29.27 -49.94 9.37
CA PHE A 70 -28.36 -49.14 8.56
C PHE A 70 -29.00 -47.80 8.17
N ILE A 71 -30.24 -47.79 7.69
CA ILE A 71 -30.96 -46.56 7.32
C ILE A 71 -31.14 -45.64 8.54
N ASP A 72 -31.50 -46.20 9.70
CA ASP A 72 -31.73 -45.42 10.91
C ASP A 72 -30.44 -44.72 11.40
N ALA A 73 -29.31 -45.43 11.39
CA ALA A 73 -28.01 -44.85 11.73
C ALA A 73 -27.65 -43.67 10.82
N LEU A 74 -27.96 -43.76 9.52
CA LEU A 74 -27.75 -42.67 8.57
C LEU A 74 -28.67 -41.48 8.81
N GLN A 75 -29.93 -41.74 9.17
CA GLN A 75 -30.87 -40.67 9.50
C GLN A 75 -30.46 -39.94 10.78
N GLU A 76 -29.95 -40.68 11.77
CA GLU A 76 -29.47 -40.09 13.01
C GLU A 76 -28.20 -39.27 12.81
N SER A 77 -27.23 -39.78 12.04
CA SER A 77 -26.03 -39.03 11.64
C SER A 77 -26.39 -37.78 10.82
N ALA A 78 -27.43 -37.86 9.97
CA ALA A 78 -27.91 -36.70 9.19
C ALA A 78 -28.49 -35.58 10.08
N LYS A 79 -29.19 -35.95 11.16
CA LYS A 79 -29.79 -35.01 12.10
C LYS A 79 -28.75 -34.39 13.04
N SER A 80 -27.89 -35.24 13.59
CA SER A 80 -26.92 -34.86 14.62
C SER A 80 -25.60 -34.32 14.06
N LEU A 81 -25.33 -34.51 12.77
CA LEU A 81 -24.04 -34.24 12.11
C LEU A 81 -22.85 -34.93 12.81
N THR A 82 -23.09 -36.08 13.43
CA THR A 82 -22.06 -36.90 14.07
C THR A 82 -21.55 -38.00 13.12
N PRO A 83 -20.30 -38.46 13.27
CA PRO A 83 -19.79 -39.58 12.49
C PRO A 83 -20.71 -40.80 12.58
N CYS A 84 -20.98 -41.44 11.44
CA CYS A 84 -21.79 -42.64 11.37
C CYS A 84 -20.89 -43.88 11.37
N GLU A 85 -21.02 -44.69 12.42
CA GLU A 85 -20.48 -46.05 12.43
C GLU A 85 -21.48 -46.98 11.73
N GLU A 86 -20.97 -47.81 10.83
CA GLU A 86 -21.77 -48.64 9.94
C GLU A 86 -21.29 -50.08 10.06
N GLU A 87 -22.14 -50.98 10.57
CA GLU A 87 -21.83 -52.40 10.68
C GLU A 87 -23.01 -53.21 10.14
N PHE A 88 -22.79 -53.92 9.03
CA PHE A 88 -23.86 -54.64 8.34
C PHE A 88 -23.31 -55.81 7.52
N ARG A 89 -24.16 -56.81 7.27
CA ARG A 89 -23.84 -57.92 6.38
C ARG A 89 -24.22 -57.59 4.96
N ILE A 90 -23.43 -58.07 4.01
CA ILE A 90 -23.78 -58.08 2.59
C ILE A 90 -23.97 -59.51 2.08
N VAL A 91 -24.78 -59.67 1.03
CA VAL A 91 -24.99 -60.93 0.31
C VAL A 91 -24.25 -60.88 -1.02
N LEU A 92 -23.27 -61.74 -1.19
CA LEU A 92 -22.48 -61.87 -2.41
C LEU A 92 -23.29 -62.56 -3.53
N PRO A 93 -22.92 -62.40 -4.81
CA PRO A 93 -23.53 -63.14 -5.93
C PRO A 93 -23.50 -64.67 -5.77
N SER A 94 -22.53 -65.19 -4.99
CA SER A 94 -22.40 -66.61 -4.65
C SER A 94 -23.36 -67.10 -3.55
N GLY A 95 -24.18 -66.22 -2.98
CA GLY A 95 -25.11 -66.52 -1.87
C GLY A 95 -24.47 -66.52 -0.47
N LYS A 96 -23.15 -66.36 -0.36
CA LYS A 96 -22.46 -66.23 0.93
C LYS A 96 -22.59 -64.82 1.52
N THR A 97 -22.61 -64.73 2.84
CA THR A 97 -22.61 -63.45 3.58
C THR A 97 -21.21 -63.03 4.02
N LYS A 98 -20.95 -61.73 4.01
CA LYS A 98 -19.74 -61.10 4.55
C LYS A 98 -20.12 -59.95 5.48
N TRP A 99 -19.34 -59.73 6.53
CA TRP A 99 -19.49 -58.58 7.42
C TRP A 99 -18.70 -57.39 6.91
N LEU A 100 -19.35 -56.24 6.83
CA LEU A 100 -18.71 -54.96 6.57
C LEU A 100 -18.82 -54.07 7.80
N CYS A 101 -17.71 -53.42 8.14
CA CYS A 101 -17.68 -52.33 9.12
C CYS A 101 -17.11 -51.07 8.47
N GLY A 102 -17.57 -49.90 8.85
CA GLY A 102 -17.10 -48.65 8.30
C GLY A 102 -17.43 -47.47 9.18
N ILE A 103 -16.75 -46.36 8.92
CA ILE A 103 -17.07 -45.07 9.53
C ILE A 103 -17.17 -44.03 8.42
N SER A 104 -18.13 -43.13 8.55
CA SER A 104 -18.29 -42.01 7.64
C SER A 104 -18.54 -40.71 8.38
N THR A 105 -17.96 -39.62 7.91
CA THR A 105 -18.09 -38.29 8.52
C THR A 105 -19.07 -37.44 7.71
N PRO A 106 -20.16 -36.92 8.32
CA PRO A 106 -21.10 -36.05 7.62
C PRO A 106 -20.57 -34.62 7.51
N LYS A 107 -20.77 -34.01 6.35
CA LYS A 107 -20.60 -32.57 6.13
C LYS A 107 -21.83 -31.99 5.46
N LYS A 108 -22.42 -30.97 6.07
CA LYS A 108 -23.53 -30.22 5.49
C LYS A 108 -23.00 -29.23 4.45
N ARG A 109 -23.56 -29.25 3.24
CA ARG A 109 -23.22 -28.31 2.17
C ARG A 109 -24.15 -27.09 2.18
N ALA A 110 -23.71 -26.01 1.52
CA ALA A 110 -24.46 -24.76 1.41
C ALA A 110 -25.86 -24.94 0.77
N ASN A 111 -26.04 -25.93 -0.10
CA ASN A 111 -27.31 -26.28 -0.73
C ASN A 111 -28.23 -27.17 0.14
N GLY A 112 -27.89 -27.36 1.43
CA GLY A 112 -28.67 -28.18 2.37
C GLY A 112 -28.46 -29.69 2.26
N ALA A 113 -27.72 -30.17 1.25
CA ALA A 113 -27.37 -31.58 1.13
C ALA A 113 -26.36 -32.00 2.20
N ILE A 114 -26.42 -33.26 2.61
CA ILE A 114 -25.44 -33.85 3.54
C ILE A 114 -24.61 -34.86 2.76
N VAL A 115 -23.29 -34.72 2.87
CA VAL A 115 -22.34 -35.61 2.22
C VAL A 115 -21.54 -36.34 3.28
N TRP A 116 -21.60 -37.66 3.24
CA TRP A 116 -20.79 -38.56 4.03
C TRP A 116 -19.61 -39.02 3.19
N THR A 117 -18.42 -38.83 3.74
CA THR A 117 -17.20 -39.43 3.20
C THR A 117 -16.77 -40.52 4.15
N GLY A 118 -16.64 -41.74 3.65
CA GLY A 118 -16.33 -42.89 4.49
C GLY A 118 -15.82 -44.07 3.68
N PHE A 119 -15.64 -45.18 4.37
CA PHE A 119 -15.24 -46.44 3.74
C PHE A 119 -15.89 -47.61 4.49
N TRP A 120 -16.05 -48.73 3.80
CA TRP A 120 -16.38 -50.02 4.40
C TRP A 120 -15.23 -50.99 4.26
N ILE A 121 -15.05 -51.87 5.22
CA ILE A 121 -14.02 -52.91 5.23
C ILE A 121 -14.61 -54.26 5.56
N ASP A 122 -14.04 -55.31 4.99
CA ASP A 122 -14.38 -56.70 5.33
C ASP A 122 -13.93 -57.01 6.76
N ALA A 123 -14.91 -57.09 7.67
CA ALA A 123 -14.73 -57.24 9.11
C ALA A 123 -14.84 -58.70 9.59
N SER A 124 -14.68 -59.67 8.68
CA SER A 124 -14.87 -61.09 9.00
C SER A 124 -13.77 -61.72 9.89
N ASP A 125 -12.75 -60.98 10.36
CA ASP A 125 -11.57 -61.53 11.07
C ASP A 125 -10.95 -60.53 12.11
N GLU A 126 -10.89 -60.92 13.39
CA GLU A 126 -10.71 -60.03 14.56
C GLU A 126 -9.28 -59.46 14.73
N ARG A 127 -8.23 -60.19 14.29
CA ARG A 127 -6.81 -59.74 14.31
C ARG A 127 -6.51 -58.55 13.38
N ARG A 128 -7.47 -58.11 12.56
CA ARG A 128 -7.32 -56.98 11.64
C ARG A 128 -7.77 -55.65 12.22
N LYS A 129 -8.55 -55.62 13.31
CA LYS A 129 -8.96 -54.39 14.00
C LYS A 129 -7.76 -53.54 14.43
N ASP A 130 -6.75 -54.13 15.07
CA ASP A 130 -5.58 -53.37 15.58
C ASP A 130 -4.68 -52.81 14.48
N ARG A 131 -4.47 -53.56 13.39
CA ARG A 131 -3.71 -53.07 12.22
C ARG A 131 -4.46 -51.97 11.47
N PHE A 132 -5.79 -52.01 11.52
CA PHE A 132 -6.65 -51.07 10.84
C PHE A 132 -6.78 -49.74 11.57
N THR A 133 -6.93 -49.76 12.90
CA THR A 133 -6.90 -48.54 13.75
C THR A 133 -5.60 -47.77 13.55
N ALA A 134 -4.47 -48.47 13.38
CA ALA A 134 -3.19 -47.85 13.05
C ALA A 134 -3.19 -47.18 11.66
N GLN A 135 -3.79 -47.80 10.63
CA GLN A 135 -3.90 -47.20 9.29
C GLN A 135 -4.84 -45.99 9.25
N VAL A 136 -5.96 -46.02 9.98
CA VAL A 136 -6.90 -44.89 10.09
C VAL A 136 -6.25 -43.69 10.77
N LEU A 137 -5.56 -43.90 11.89
CA LEU A 137 -4.81 -42.84 12.58
C LEU A 137 -3.69 -42.27 11.72
N ASN A 138 -3.08 -43.08 10.86
CA ASN A 138 -2.04 -42.64 9.92
C ASN A 138 -2.59 -41.82 8.75
N ALA A 139 -3.86 -41.99 8.39
CA ALA A 139 -4.49 -41.26 7.29
C ALA A 139 -5.14 -39.94 7.74
N LEU A 140 -5.28 -39.70 9.04
CA LEU A 140 -5.84 -38.45 9.57
C LEU A 140 -4.83 -37.31 9.39
N PRO A 141 -5.26 -36.16 8.82
CA PRO A 141 -4.39 -35.00 8.65
C PRO A 141 -4.15 -34.22 9.96
N GLU A 142 -4.92 -34.49 11.02
CA GLU A 142 -4.85 -33.79 12.31
C GLU A 142 -4.10 -34.61 13.38
N ALA A 143 -3.48 -33.92 14.34
CA ALA A 143 -2.82 -34.56 15.48
C ALA A 143 -3.86 -34.99 16.53
N LEU A 144 -4.11 -36.29 16.59
CA LEU A 144 -5.09 -36.91 17.50
C LEU A 144 -4.42 -37.82 18.52
N VAL A 145 -4.91 -37.77 19.76
CA VAL A 145 -4.58 -38.71 20.84
C VAL A 145 -5.83 -39.15 21.59
N VAL A 146 -5.86 -40.41 21.99
CA VAL A 146 -6.94 -41.03 22.78
C VAL A 146 -6.32 -41.58 24.05
N PHE A 147 -6.89 -41.24 25.21
CA PHE A 147 -6.40 -41.70 26.51
C PHE A 147 -7.55 -41.99 27.50
N ASP A 148 -7.25 -42.77 28.53
CA ASP A 148 -8.22 -43.16 29.57
C ASP A 148 -8.35 -42.11 30.70
N ARG A 149 -9.19 -42.38 31.71
CA ARG A 149 -9.39 -41.49 32.86
C ARG A 149 -8.16 -41.29 33.74
N ASN A 150 -7.14 -42.14 33.63
CA ASN A 150 -5.89 -42.02 34.34
C ASN A 150 -4.81 -41.31 33.50
N GLY A 151 -5.16 -40.86 32.28
CA GLY A 151 -4.24 -40.21 31.35
C GLY A 151 -3.35 -41.19 30.59
N VAL A 152 -3.66 -42.49 30.59
CA VAL A 152 -2.88 -43.48 29.84
C VAL A 152 -3.29 -43.44 28.37
N ILE A 153 -2.32 -43.20 27.48
CA ILE A 153 -2.54 -43.14 26.03
C ILE A 153 -2.94 -44.52 25.53
N LEU A 154 -4.15 -44.62 24.98
CA LEU A 154 -4.66 -45.82 24.34
C LEU A 154 -4.21 -45.88 22.87
N LYS A 155 -4.28 -44.74 22.18
CA LYS A 155 -3.87 -44.58 20.78
C LYS A 155 -3.40 -43.16 20.48
N SER A 156 -2.49 -43.02 19.52
CA SER A 156 -2.05 -41.73 18.97
C SER A 156 -1.86 -41.80 17.46
N SER A 157 -2.12 -40.68 16.79
CA SER A 157 -1.81 -40.49 15.37
C SER A 157 -0.31 -40.21 15.15
N PRO A 158 0.24 -40.47 13.95
CA PRO A 158 1.60 -40.03 13.60
C PRO A 158 1.77 -38.53 13.73
N LYS A 159 0.76 -37.75 13.34
CA LYS A 159 0.82 -36.29 13.41
C LYS A 159 0.92 -35.78 14.84
N PHE A 160 0.30 -36.47 15.80
CA PHE A 160 0.49 -36.20 17.23
C PHE A 160 1.92 -36.54 17.68
N ARG A 161 2.49 -37.66 17.23
CA ARG A 161 3.88 -38.04 17.55
C ARG A 161 4.90 -37.04 16.99
N GLU A 162 4.66 -36.53 15.79
CA GLU A 162 5.43 -35.45 15.20
C GLU A 162 5.32 -34.15 16.02
N LEU A 163 4.10 -33.79 16.44
CA LEU A 163 3.81 -32.57 17.20
C LEU A 163 4.49 -32.56 18.59
N VAL A 164 4.63 -33.71 19.23
CA VAL A 164 5.29 -33.86 20.54
C VAL A 164 6.75 -34.33 20.41
N HIS A 165 7.30 -34.33 19.20
CA HIS A 165 8.69 -34.66 18.88
C HIS A 165 9.19 -36.02 19.39
N CYS A 166 8.32 -37.02 19.47
CA CYS A 166 8.68 -38.35 19.93
C CYS A 166 8.98 -39.35 18.79
N GLY A 167 9.04 -38.89 17.54
CA GLY A 167 9.42 -39.72 16.39
C GLY A 167 8.57 -40.99 16.24
N ASP A 168 9.23 -42.14 16.08
CA ASP A 168 8.57 -43.44 15.92
C ASP A 168 8.29 -44.17 17.24
N ASP A 169 8.56 -43.56 18.40
CA ASP A 169 8.31 -44.20 19.69
C ASP A 169 6.82 -44.55 19.85
N ASP A 170 6.56 -45.76 20.33
CA ASP A 170 5.21 -46.16 20.72
C ASP A 170 4.82 -45.40 21.99
N LEU A 171 3.88 -44.48 21.85
CA LEU A 171 3.31 -43.71 22.96
C LEU A 171 2.21 -44.48 23.68
N ASN A 172 1.72 -45.60 23.15
CA ASN A 172 0.65 -46.36 23.77
C ASN A 172 1.10 -46.92 25.13
N GLY A 173 0.27 -46.75 26.16
CA GLY A 173 0.58 -47.12 27.53
C GLY A 173 1.39 -46.08 28.33
N LYS A 174 1.92 -45.03 27.68
CA LYS A 174 2.55 -43.90 28.37
C LYS A 174 1.50 -42.92 28.89
N SER A 175 1.88 -42.08 29.86
CA SER A 175 1.02 -41.02 30.38
C SER A 175 1.03 -39.81 29.45
N VAL A 176 -0.15 -39.33 29.04
CA VAL A 176 -0.31 -38.14 28.20
C VAL A 176 0.28 -36.89 28.86
N PHE A 177 0.26 -36.82 30.20
CA PHE A 177 0.84 -35.70 30.98
C PHE A 177 2.36 -35.67 30.95
N SER A 178 3.01 -36.81 30.68
CA SER A 178 4.48 -36.89 30.56
C SER A 178 4.99 -36.57 29.17
N VAL A 179 4.10 -36.53 28.18
CA VAL A 179 4.44 -36.32 26.76
C VAL A 179 4.17 -34.87 26.34
N LEU A 180 3.14 -34.24 26.89
CA LEU A 180 2.80 -32.84 26.61
C LEU A 180 3.63 -31.90 27.49
N SER A 181 3.82 -30.65 27.03
CA SER A 181 4.46 -29.61 27.82
C SER A 181 3.72 -29.34 29.14
N GLU A 182 4.45 -29.01 30.21
CA GLU A 182 3.91 -28.81 31.57
C GLU A 182 2.61 -27.99 31.60
N ASN A 183 2.58 -26.83 30.92
CA ASN A 183 1.40 -25.96 30.86
C ASN A 183 0.14 -26.70 30.35
N VAL A 184 0.27 -27.48 29.28
CA VAL A 184 -0.87 -28.20 28.68
C VAL A 184 -1.24 -29.43 29.51
N ALA A 185 -0.25 -30.10 30.11
CA ALA A 185 -0.47 -31.22 31.01
C ALA A 185 -1.29 -30.80 32.25
N ASP A 186 -0.97 -29.64 32.84
CA ASP A 186 -1.68 -29.10 34.00
C ASP A 186 -3.15 -28.76 33.66
N ILE A 187 -3.39 -28.12 32.51
CA ILE A 187 -4.75 -27.81 32.03
C ILE A 187 -5.55 -29.09 31.81
N LEU A 188 -4.94 -30.12 31.20
CA LEU A 188 -5.58 -31.41 30.99
C LEU A 188 -5.90 -32.11 32.31
N GLN A 189 -5.00 -32.09 33.29
CA GLN A 189 -5.25 -32.66 34.62
C GLN A 189 -6.40 -31.94 35.31
N GLN A 190 -6.43 -30.60 35.28
CA GLN A 190 -7.54 -29.83 35.83
C GLN A 190 -8.86 -30.19 35.15
N TYR A 191 -8.87 -30.37 33.83
CA TYR A 191 -10.05 -30.77 33.07
C TYR A 191 -10.57 -32.15 33.49
N LEU A 192 -9.66 -33.13 33.65
CA LEU A 192 -9.97 -34.48 34.15
C LEU A 192 -10.51 -34.48 35.59
N LEU A 193 -9.99 -33.61 36.45
CA LEU A 193 -10.42 -33.44 37.85
C LEU A 193 -11.79 -32.77 37.98
N LEU A 194 -12.09 -31.79 37.12
CA LEU A 194 -13.30 -30.99 37.25
C LEU A 194 -14.56 -31.72 36.76
N SER A 195 -14.45 -32.69 35.85
CA SER A 195 -15.51 -33.61 35.38
C SER A 195 -16.95 -33.04 35.35
N THR A 196 -17.09 -31.76 35.05
CA THR A 196 -18.37 -31.07 35.00
C THR A 196 -18.28 -29.98 33.94
N LEU A 197 -19.25 -30.05 33.02
CA LEU A 197 -19.67 -29.04 32.05
C LEU A 197 -19.09 -29.18 30.62
N LYS A 198 -19.92 -29.84 29.79
CA LYS A 198 -19.94 -29.97 28.31
C LYS A 198 -19.11 -31.13 27.73
N ASN A 199 -19.76 -31.94 26.89
CA ASN A 199 -19.18 -33.07 26.14
C ASN A 199 -17.99 -32.70 25.22
N GLN A 200 -17.69 -31.41 25.08
CA GLN A 200 -16.66 -30.87 24.19
C GLN A 200 -16.15 -29.54 24.75
N THR A 201 -14.83 -29.34 24.75
CA THR A 201 -14.18 -28.09 25.16
C THR A 201 -13.04 -27.77 24.21
N VAL A 202 -12.89 -26.49 23.87
CA VAL A 202 -11.85 -25.99 22.96
C VAL A 202 -11.08 -24.89 23.67
N PHE A 203 -9.76 -24.97 23.65
CA PHE A 203 -8.86 -23.92 24.16
C PHE A 203 -7.59 -23.86 23.32
N THR A 204 -6.87 -22.74 23.42
CA THR A 204 -5.65 -22.50 22.66
C THR A 204 -4.47 -22.38 23.60
N GLU A 205 -3.36 -23.06 23.28
CA GLU A 205 -2.13 -23.00 24.07
C GLU A 205 -0.88 -23.12 23.21
N THR A 206 0.28 -22.75 23.78
CA THR A 206 1.58 -22.90 23.11
C THR A 206 2.32 -24.11 23.67
N LEU A 207 2.56 -25.11 22.82
CA LEU A 207 3.45 -26.23 23.14
C LEU A 207 4.90 -25.75 23.06
N LYS A 208 5.64 -25.90 24.16
CA LYS A 208 7.06 -25.55 24.27
C LYS A 208 7.87 -26.79 24.62
N TYR A 209 8.83 -27.13 23.76
CA TYR A 209 9.81 -28.18 24.01
C TYR A 209 11.23 -27.59 23.92
N PRO A 210 12.20 -28.04 24.73
CA PRO A 210 13.51 -27.37 24.86
C PRO A 210 14.31 -27.21 23.56
N ASP A 211 14.20 -28.18 22.64
CA ASP A 211 14.99 -28.24 21.41
C ASP A 211 14.20 -27.87 20.14
N PHE A 212 12.95 -27.44 20.28
CA PHE A 212 12.05 -27.22 19.14
C PHE A 212 11.35 -25.85 19.20
N PRO A 213 11.05 -25.22 18.05
CA PRO A 213 10.33 -23.97 18.03
C PRO A 213 8.93 -24.14 18.65
N PRO A 214 8.43 -23.14 19.40
CA PRO A 214 7.10 -23.21 19.99
C PRO A 214 6.02 -23.32 18.92
N VAL A 215 5.01 -24.15 19.19
CA VAL A 215 3.87 -24.39 18.28
C VAL A 215 2.59 -23.98 18.99
N SER A 216 1.83 -23.07 18.38
CA SER A 216 0.51 -22.70 18.88
C SER A 216 -0.52 -23.70 18.40
N VAL A 217 -1.28 -24.27 19.33
CA VAL A 217 -2.25 -25.32 19.05
C VAL A 217 -3.61 -24.98 19.62
N GLU A 218 -4.65 -25.19 18.82
CA GLU A 218 -6.02 -25.30 19.29
C GLU A 218 -6.25 -26.76 19.71
N ILE A 219 -6.63 -26.96 20.97
CA ILE A 219 -6.86 -28.27 21.58
C ILE A 219 -8.36 -28.43 21.80
N GLU A 220 -8.93 -29.38 21.08
CA GLU A 220 -10.32 -29.79 21.20
C GLU A 220 -10.39 -31.11 21.94
N ILE A 221 -11.10 -31.14 23.07
CA ILE A 221 -11.24 -32.32 23.92
C ILE A 221 -12.70 -32.74 23.93
N ALA A 222 -12.94 -34.01 23.67
CA ALA A 222 -14.25 -34.64 23.79
C ALA A 222 -14.18 -35.87 24.70
N GLN A 223 -15.14 -35.99 25.61
CA GLN A 223 -15.31 -37.17 26.45
C GLN A 223 -16.33 -38.13 25.82
N LYS A 224 -15.96 -39.40 25.69
CA LYS A 224 -16.83 -40.49 25.23
C LYS A 224 -16.73 -41.66 26.22
N ASP A 225 -17.80 -41.91 26.97
CA ASP A 225 -17.95 -43.01 27.93
C ASP A 225 -16.76 -43.17 28.92
N SER A 226 -15.78 -44.01 28.55
CA SER A 226 -14.61 -44.40 29.35
C SER A 226 -13.28 -43.79 28.88
N PHE A 227 -13.24 -43.02 27.80
CA PHE A 227 -12.03 -42.44 27.24
C PHE A 227 -12.22 -40.99 26.77
N PHE A 228 -11.10 -40.30 26.56
CA PHE A 228 -11.01 -38.94 26.05
C PHE A 228 -10.34 -38.94 24.70
N VAL A 229 -10.86 -38.10 23.80
CA VAL A 229 -10.26 -37.81 22.50
C VAL A 229 -9.82 -36.37 22.51
N CYS A 230 -8.53 -36.13 22.27
CA CYS A 230 -7.99 -34.80 22.07
C CYS A 230 -7.51 -34.66 20.63
N VAL A 231 -7.93 -33.58 19.98
CA VAL A 231 -7.49 -33.15 18.66
C VAL A 231 -6.70 -31.87 18.81
N PHE A 232 -5.50 -31.86 18.24
CA PHE A 232 -4.60 -30.73 18.21
C PHE A 232 -4.56 -30.21 16.77
N ARG A 233 -4.97 -28.95 16.58
CA ARG A 233 -4.79 -28.24 15.32
C ARG A 233 -3.65 -27.25 15.47
N ASP A 234 -2.62 -27.40 14.64
CA ASP A 234 -1.57 -26.40 14.54
C ASP A 234 -2.16 -25.12 13.92
N ILE A 235 -2.30 -24.10 14.75
CA ILE A 235 -2.78 -22.78 14.34
C ILE A 235 -1.62 -21.80 14.19
N SER A 236 -0.36 -22.23 14.30
CA SER A 236 0.82 -21.36 14.19
C SER A 236 0.85 -20.60 12.88
N ALA A 237 0.47 -21.24 11.78
CA ALA A 237 0.36 -20.57 10.47
C ALA A 237 -0.79 -19.55 10.42
N PHE A 238 -1.89 -19.84 11.11
CA PHE A 238 -3.04 -18.94 11.22
C PHE A 238 -2.70 -17.72 12.08
N GLU A 239 -2.10 -17.92 13.26
CA GLU A 239 -1.66 -16.84 14.14
C GLU A 239 -0.57 -15.97 13.51
N LYS A 240 0.41 -16.57 12.83
CA LYS A 240 1.42 -15.80 12.07
C LYS A 240 0.76 -14.96 10.98
N LYS A 241 -0.25 -15.50 10.30
CA LYS A 241 -1.00 -14.76 9.27
C LYS A 241 -1.83 -13.66 9.90
N GLU A 242 -2.48 -13.89 11.04
CA GLU A 242 -3.26 -12.88 11.76
C GLU A 242 -2.37 -11.77 12.32
N ALA A 243 -1.23 -12.13 12.93
CA ALA A 243 -0.24 -11.17 13.40
C ALA A 243 0.35 -10.36 12.24
N HIS A 244 0.63 -11.00 11.10
CA HIS A 244 1.06 -10.30 9.90
C HIS A 244 -0.04 -9.36 9.37
N LEU A 245 -1.30 -9.79 9.34
CA LEU A 245 -2.42 -8.93 8.95
C LEU A 245 -2.61 -7.75 9.90
N LYS A 246 -2.48 -7.95 11.22
CA LYS A 246 -2.48 -6.87 12.22
C LYS A 246 -1.30 -5.93 12.02
N TYR A 247 -0.12 -6.46 11.75
CA TYR A 247 1.07 -5.66 11.44
C TYR A 247 0.83 -4.79 10.20
N LEU A 248 0.33 -5.37 9.10
CA LEU A 248 -0.02 -4.63 7.87
C LEU A 248 -1.14 -3.61 8.07
N ALA A 249 -2.08 -3.86 8.99
CA ALA A 249 -3.16 -2.94 9.28
C ALA A 249 -2.69 -1.71 10.08
N TYR A 250 -1.73 -1.89 10.98
CA TYR A 250 -1.29 -0.88 11.93
C TYR A 250 0.09 -0.28 11.67
N HIS A 251 0.82 -0.77 10.68
CA HIS A 251 2.11 -0.23 10.28
C HIS A 251 2.09 0.20 8.82
N ASP A 252 2.89 1.21 8.50
CA ASP A 252 3.22 1.57 7.14
C ASP A 252 4.16 0.49 6.56
N THR A 253 3.76 -0.12 5.45
CA THR A 253 4.44 -1.31 4.90
C THR A 253 5.82 -1.04 4.37
N GLU A 254 6.10 0.23 4.06
CA GLU A 254 7.39 0.64 3.53
C GLU A 254 8.35 0.95 4.68
N SER A 255 7.96 1.80 5.63
CA SER A 255 8.83 2.28 6.72
C SER A 255 8.85 1.40 7.97
N GLY A 256 7.85 0.51 8.14
CA GLY A 256 7.69 -0.35 9.31
C GLY A 256 7.26 0.38 10.59
N ILE A 257 6.93 1.67 10.50
CA ILE A 257 6.46 2.51 11.60
C ILE A 257 4.95 2.35 11.75
N GLU A 258 4.42 2.55 12.94
CA GLU A 258 2.99 2.63 13.18
C GLU A 258 2.31 3.66 12.24
N ASN A 259 1.11 3.34 11.73
CA ASN A 259 0.39 4.19 10.80
C ASN A 259 -0.79 4.93 11.45
N TYR A 260 -1.52 5.70 10.67
CA TYR A 260 -2.71 6.42 11.14
C TYR A 260 -3.78 5.53 11.78
N ALA A 261 -3.97 4.29 11.30
CA ALA A 261 -4.94 3.36 11.87
C ALA A 261 -4.54 2.92 13.29
N TYR A 262 -3.24 2.78 13.57
CA TYR A 262 -2.74 2.53 14.92
C TYR A 262 -3.00 3.71 15.86
N LEU A 263 -2.74 4.94 15.41
CA LEU A 263 -3.06 6.14 16.21
C LEU A 263 -4.54 6.19 16.58
N LYS A 264 -5.43 5.85 15.64
CA LYS A 264 -6.87 5.84 15.88
C LYS A 264 -7.30 4.80 16.91
N GLU A 265 -6.64 3.64 16.93
CA GLU A 265 -6.89 2.56 17.89
C GLU A 265 -6.32 2.89 19.30
N ILE A 266 -5.16 3.54 19.38
CA ILE A 266 -4.49 3.82 20.66
C ILE A 266 -5.00 5.11 21.33
N PHE A 267 -5.43 6.11 20.55
CA PHE A 267 -5.80 7.43 21.07
C PHE A 267 -6.89 7.38 22.16
N PRO A 268 -8.00 6.63 22.04
CA PRO A 268 -8.98 6.52 23.13
C PRO A 268 -8.37 6.03 24.45
N LYS A 269 -7.44 5.06 24.39
CA LYS A 269 -6.75 4.52 25.56
C LYS A 269 -5.84 5.57 26.21
N VAL A 270 -5.11 6.33 25.40
CA VAL A 270 -4.26 7.45 25.84
C VAL A 270 -5.10 8.54 26.52
N ILE A 271 -6.24 8.90 25.94
CA ILE A 271 -7.16 9.90 26.50
C ILE A 271 -7.79 9.43 27.81
N ASP A 272 -8.22 8.17 27.89
CA ASP A 272 -8.80 7.63 29.13
C ASP A 272 -7.77 7.59 30.26
N GLN A 273 -6.52 7.23 29.95
CA GLN A 273 -5.43 7.33 30.92
C GLN A 273 -5.20 8.77 31.39
N ALA A 274 -5.14 9.73 30.46
CA ALA A 274 -4.95 11.14 30.78
C ALA A 274 -6.07 11.72 31.66
N LYS A 275 -7.32 11.28 31.46
CA LYS A 275 -8.45 11.63 32.35
C LYS A 275 -8.27 11.09 33.77
N VAL A 276 -7.78 9.84 33.90
CA VAL A 276 -7.54 9.21 35.20
C VAL A 276 -6.40 9.90 35.95
N THR A 277 -5.31 10.26 35.26
CA THR A 277 -4.14 10.91 35.84
C THR A 277 -4.27 12.43 35.93
N GLN A 278 -5.34 13.03 35.40
CA GLN A 278 -5.54 14.48 35.29
C GLN A 278 -4.40 15.21 34.56
N THR A 279 -3.78 14.54 33.59
CA THR A 279 -2.69 15.09 32.77
C THR A 279 -3.20 15.49 31.39
N GLN A 280 -2.39 16.27 30.67
CA GLN A 280 -2.64 16.66 29.29
C GLN A 280 -1.98 15.69 28.31
N VAL A 281 -2.44 15.74 27.06
CA VAL A 281 -1.81 15.05 25.93
C VAL A 281 -1.49 16.09 24.87
N ALA A 282 -0.22 16.16 24.45
CA ALA A 282 0.17 17.03 23.34
C ALA A 282 0.24 16.19 22.05
N VAL A 283 -0.41 16.70 21.01
CA VAL A 283 -0.39 16.16 19.65
C VAL A 283 0.56 17.00 18.84
N LEU A 284 1.65 16.39 18.37
CA LEU A 284 2.68 17.04 17.57
C LEU A 284 2.54 16.56 16.13
N SER A 285 2.50 17.49 15.19
CA SER A 285 2.70 17.22 13.76
C SER A 285 4.11 17.65 13.39
N ILE A 286 4.91 16.71 12.91
CA ILE A 286 6.34 16.90 12.63
C ILE A 286 6.57 16.54 11.17
N ALA A 287 7.26 17.40 10.43
CA ALA A 287 7.65 17.09 9.06
C ALA A 287 8.98 17.74 8.68
N PRO A 288 9.77 17.12 7.79
CA PRO A 288 11.02 17.69 7.28
C PRO A 288 10.78 19.04 6.59
N ASP A 289 11.72 19.95 6.76
CA ASP A 289 11.81 21.19 6.00
C ASP A 289 12.51 20.90 4.67
N SER A 290 11.98 21.42 3.57
CA SER A 290 12.53 21.22 2.21
C SER A 290 12.50 19.76 1.71
N LEU A 291 11.35 19.09 1.85
CA LEU A 291 11.11 17.75 1.27
C LEU A 291 11.45 17.65 -0.22
N GLY A 292 11.32 18.76 -0.97
CA GLY A 292 11.72 18.82 -2.38
C GLY A 292 13.21 18.52 -2.61
N GLN A 293 14.10 18.95 -1.71
CA GLN A 293 15.54 18.65 -1.80
C GLN A 293 15.85 17.21 -1.40
N ILE A 294 15.14 16.67 -0.40
CA ILE A 294 15.26 15.27 0.04
C ILE A 294 14.79 14.32 -1.08
N ASN A 295 13.65 14.64 -1.69
CA ASN A 295 13.07 13.87 -2.79
C ASN A 295 13.85 14.00 -4.11
N ALA A 296 14.56 15.11 -4.32
CA ALA A 296 15.42 15.32 -5.48
C ALA A 296 16.73 14.52 -5.45
N VAL A 297 17.09 13.89 -4.32
CA VAL A 297 18.39 13.20 -4.16
C VAL A 297 18.26 11.66 -4.18
N SER A 298 17.06 11.08 -4.14
CA SER A 298 16.90 9.70 -3.68
C SER A 298 15.96 8.83 -4.53
N ALA A 299 16.36 7.58 -4.78
CA ALA A 299 15.48 6.54 -5.33
C ALA A 299 14.46 6.10 -4.29
N ARG A 300 13.30 5.58 -4.71
CA ARG A 300 12.20 5.11 -3.83
C ARG A 300 12.65 4.32 -2.58
N LEU A 301 13.72 3.51 -2.67
CA LEU A 301 14.30 2.75 -1.55
C LEU A 301 14.91 3.61 -0.44
N VAL A 302 15.50 4.76 -0.76
CA VAL A 302 16.12 5.67 0.21
C VAL A 302 15.06 6.55 0.89
N ASN A 303 14.00 6.96 0.19
CA ASN A 303 12.86 7.67 0.81
C ASN A 303 12.16 6.84 1.90
N THR A 304 11.95 5.55 1.63
CA THR A 304 11.37 4.62 2.61
C THR A 304 12.27 4.47 3.85
N ARG A 305 13.58 4.26 3.66
CA ARG A 305 14.54 4.10 4.77
C ARG A 305 14.74 5.39 5.54
N LEU A 306 14.70 6.54 4.86
CA LEU A 306 14.80 7.84 5.50
C LEU A 306 13.65 8.06 6.47
N ALA A 307 12.41 7.71 6.10
CA ALA A 307 11.28 7.80 7.02
C ALA A 307 11.50 6.95 8.29
N SER A 308 12.00 5.72 8.14
CA SER A 308 12.36 4.85 9.28
C SER A 308 13.43 5.47 10.18
N VAL A 309 14.51 6.01 9.61
CA VAL A 309 15.60 6.63 10.38
C VAL A 309 15.15 7.93 11.06
N VAL A 310 14.32 8.74 10.40
CA VAL A 310 13.70 9.93 10.98
C VAL A 310 12.83 9.56 12.17
N ALA A 311 11.97 8.54 12.01
CA ALA A 311 11.12 8.08 13.10
C ALA A 311 11.92 7.52 14.26
N GLU A 312 13.00 6.76 14.00
CA GLU A 312 13.89 6.25 15.04
C GLU A 312 14.57 7.40 15.80
N ARG A 313 15.03 8.42 15.07
CA ARG A 313 15.63 9.61 15.67
C ARG A 313 14.65 10.38 16.53
N ILE A 314 13.40 10.56 16.07
CA ILE A 314 12.33 11.16 16.88
C ILE A 314 12.07 10.27 18.10
N ARG A 315 11.91 8.95 17.91
CA ARG A 315 11.62 7.97 18.98
C ARG A 315 12.68 7.98 20.09
N ASN A 316 13.95 8.23 19.77
CA ASN A 316 15.03 8.38 20.76
C ASN A 316 14.89 9.63 21.64
N CYS A 317 14.12 10.62 21.20
CA CYS A 317 13.74 11.79 22.01
C CYS A 317 12.46 11.58 22.84
N LEU A 318 11.75 10.47 22.63
CA LEU A 318 10.46 10.17 23.25
C LEU A 318 10.58 9.23 24.46
N ASN A 319 9.59 9.29 25.34
CA ASN A 319 9.45 8.33 26.44
C ASN A 319 8.74 7.05 25.97
N ALA A 320 8.86 5.96 26.73
CA ALA A 320 8.19 4.69 26.42
C ALA A 320 6.64 4.77 26.39
N SER A 321 6.06 5.80 27.01
CA SER A 321 4.61 6.06 27.02
C SER A 321 4.14 6.99 25.89
N ASP A 322 5.07 7.61 25.17
CA ASP A 322 4.76 8.47 24.03
C ASP A 322 4.56 7.60 22.78
N VAL A 323 3.71 8.05 21.86
CA VAL A 323 3.39 7.32 20.63
C VAL A 323 3.86 8.12 19.43
N ILE A 324 4.48 7.46 18.46
CA ILE A 324 4.80 8.03 17.15
C ILE A 324 4.09 7.21 16.07
N ALA A 325 3.59 7.87 15.03
CA ALA A 325 3.13 7.20 13.83
C ALA A 325 3.39 8.06 12.60
N LEU A 326 3.58 7.38 11.46
CA LEU A 326 3.62 8.00 10.14
C LEU A 326 2.18 8.16 9.64
N THR A 327 1.73 9.39 9.45
CA THR A 327 0.34 9.67 9.06
C THR A 327 0.19 9.87 7.55
N TYR A 328 1.14 10.55 6.91
CA TYR A 328 1.14 10.78 5.48
C TYR A 328 2.55 11.03 4.95
N ALA A 329 3.01 10.29 3.93
CA ALA A 329 4.32 10.48 3.28
C ALA A 329 5.51 10.60 4.26
N HIS A 330 5.89 11.82 4.64
CA HIS A 330 6.96 12.14 5.60
C HIS A 330 6.47 12.96 6.82
N HIS A 331 5.16 12.99 7.04
CA HIS A 331 4.51 13.61 8.19
C HIS A 331 4.36 12.59 9.31
N PHE A 332 4.94 12.92 10.46
CA PHE A 332 4.86 12.15 11.68
C PHE A 332 3.92 12.82 12.65
N THR A 333 3.03 12.04 13.25
CA THR A 333 2.23 12.48 14.38
C THR A 333 2.73 11.83 15.64
N VAL A 334 3.01 12.63 16.66
CA VAL A 334 3.47 12.17 17.98
C VAL A 334 2.44 12.55 19.04
N LEU A 335 2.07 11.59 19.89
CA LEU A 335 1.28 11.80 21.09
C LEU A 335 2.22 11.79 22.30
N LEU A 336 2.44 12.94 22.90
CA LEU A 336 3.15 13.06 24.17
C LEU A 336 2.16 12.89 25.32
N THR A 337 2.42 11.94 26.21
CA THR A 337 1.50 11.56 27.29
C THR A 337 2.01 11.99 28.66
N GLY A 338 1.10 12.14 29.62
CA GLY A 338 1.46 12.41 31.02
C GLY A 338 2.00 13.82 31.28
N ILE A 339 1.52 14.82 30.54
CA ILE A 339 2.05 16.19 30.62
C ILE A 339 1.32 16.96 31.71
N GLU A 340 2.07 17.48 32.69
CA GLU A 340 1.51 18.32 33.76
C GLU A 340 1.67 19.81 33.46
N PHE A 341 2.78 20.20 32.82
CA PHE A 341 3.12 21.60 32.55
C PHE A 341 3.59 21.81 31.11
N SER A 342 3.22 22.94 30.51
CA SER A 342 3.60 23.29 29.13
C SER A 342 5.11 23.36 28.89
N ILE A 343 5.91 23.65 29.93
CA ILE A 343 7.37 23.75 29.83
C ILE A 343 8.05 22.39 29.55
N GLU A 344 7.40 21.28 29.89
CA GLU A 344 7.90 19.94 29.59
C GLU A 344 7.85 19.64 28.09
N ILE A 345 6.88 20.23 27.39
CA ILE A 345 6.75 20.11 25.93
C ILE A 345 7.82 20.92 25.23
N GLU A 346 8.05 22.16 25.65
CA GLU A 346 9.09 23.00 25.04
C GLU A 346 10.45 22.28 25.06
N LYS A 347 10.80 21.65 26.18
CA LYS A 347 12.02 20.85 26.30
C LYS A 347 12.04 19.61 25.38
N LYS A 348 10.92 18.87 25.29
CA LYS A 348 10.82 17.69 24.40
C LYS A 348 10.90 18.09 22.93
N VAL A 349 10.16 19.13 22.53
CA VAL A 349 10.20 19.67 21.17
C VAL A 349 11.59 20.19 20.85
N GLU A 350 12.22 20.94 21.75
CA GLU A 350 13.58 21.44 21.54
C GLU A 350 14.57 20.28 21.38
N SER A 351 14.45 19.21 22.18
CA SER A 351 15.24 17.99 22.01
C SER A 351 15.09 17.38 20.61
N ILE A 352 13.85 17.30 20.10
CA ILE A 352 13.58 16.82 18.74
C ILE A 352 14.24 17.74 17.71
N LEU A 353 14.02 19.06 17.78
CA LEU A 353 14.63 20.02 16.85
C LEU A 353 16.16 19.94 16.85
N GLN A 354 16.78 19.80 18.02
CA GLN A 354 18.23 19.68 18.16
C GLN A 354 18.77 18.36 17.58
N ALA A 355 18.00 17.27 17.65
CA ALA A 355 18.38 15.99 17.04
C ALA A 355 18.52 16.08 15.51
N PHE A 356 17.81 17.02 14.87
CA PHE A 356 17.89 17.28 13.43
C PHE A 356 18.90 18.37 13.03
N LYS A 357 19.72 18.87 13.97
CA LYS A 357 20.90 19.69 13.62
C LYS A 357 22.12 18.88 13.17
N VAL A 358 22.09 17.57 13.40
CA VAL A 358 23.13 16.64 12.96
C VAL A 358 22.63 15.94 11.71
N PRO A 359 23.44 15.76 10.65
CA PRO A 359 23.02 15.05 9.46
C PRO A 359 22.45 13.64 9.75
N VAL A 360 21.49 13.21 8.95
CA VAL A 360 20.92 11.87 8.96
C VAL A 360 21.67 11.02 7.95
N SER A 361 22.32 9.94 8.39
CA SER A 361 22.98 9.00 7.47
C SER A 361 22.02 7.87 7.10
N VAL A 362 21.85 7.64 5.79
CA VAL A 362 21.12 6.50 5.23
C VAL A 362 21.99 5.88 4.13
N ASP A 363 22.36 4.61 4.26
CA ASP A 363 23.17 3.88 3.28
C ASP A 363 24.46 4.63 2.88
N ASP A 364 25.18 5.18 3.86
CA ASP A 364 26.41 5.97 3.71
C ASP A 364 26.25 7.34 2.99
N VAL A 365 25.00 7.80 2.78
CA VAL A 365 24.67 9.14 2.30
C VAL A 365 24.19 10.00 3.47
N GLU A 366 24.77 11.19 3.64
CA GLU A 366 24.36 12.14 4.67
C GLU A 366 23.33 13.14 4.12
N PHE A 367 22.20 13.25 4.83
CA PHE A 367 21.12 14.19 4.56
C PHE A 367 21.13 15.27 5.63
N ASP A 368 21.35 16.51 5.23
CA ASP A 368 21.27 17.68 6.10
C ASP A 368 19.92 18.37 5.89
N PHE A 369 19.01 18.22 6.85
CA PHE A 369 17.70 18.86 6.84
C PHE A 369 17.21 19.08 8.26
N SER A 370 16.42 20.14 8.43
CA SER A 370 15.71 20.41 9.68
C SER A 370 14.28 19.88 9.63
N VAL A 371 13.60 19.88 10.78
CA VAL A 371 12.17 19.58 10.88
C VAL A 371 11.44 20.76 11.50
N SER A 372 10.22 21.01 11.05
CA SER A 372 9.30 21.92 11.72
C SER A 372 8.24 21.14 12.50
N ILE A 373 7.73 21.74 13.58
CA ILE A 373 6.82 21.08 14.52
C ILE A 373 5.61 21.97 14.82
N GLY A 374 4.41 21.46 14.56
CA GLY A 374 3.16 22.03 15.05
C GLY A 374 2.68 21.28 16.29
N VAL A 375 2.18 22.00 17.29
CA VAL A 375 1.76 21.41 18.56
C VAL A 375 0.32 21.81 18.90
N CYS A 376 -0.47 20.83 19.31
CA CYS A 376 -1.84 21.00 19.78
C CYS A 376 -2.06 20.23 21.08
N PHE A 377 -3.06 20.60 21.88
CA PHE A 377 -3.29 20.04 23.21
C PHE A 377 -4.69 19.49 23.38
N TYR A 378 -4.77 18.28 23.92
CA TYR A 378 -5.96 17.77 24.59
C TYR A 378 -5.92 18.10 26.09
N PRO A 379 -7.04 18.55 26.70
CA PRO A 379 -8.37 18.78 26.09
C PRO A 379 -8.57 20.20 25.53
N GLN A 380 -7.57 21.07 25.60
CA GLN A 380 -7.70 22.52 25.35
C GLN A 380 -8.17 22.86 23.92
N ASN A 381 -7.74 22.07 22.93
CA ASN A 381 -7.99 22.34 21.52
C ASN A 381 -8.96 21.33 20.88
N GLY A 382 -9.53 20.39 21.64
CA GLY A 382 -10.47 19.40 21.12
C GLY A 382 -10.40 18.06 21.83
N ASP A 383 -11.34 17.18 21.53
CA ASP A 383 -11.48 15.82 22.11
C ASP A 383 -11.40 14.70 21.06
N ARG A 384 -11.30 15.04 19.77
CA ARG A 384 -11.18 14.10 18.64
C ARG A 384 -9.79 14.13 18.05
N LEU A 385 -9.24 12.94 17.79
CA LEU A 385 -7.91 12.78 17.19
C LEU A 385 -7.80 13.53 15.85
N GLU A 386 -8.78 13.34 14.97
CA GLU A 386 -8.83 13.98 13.66
C GLU A 386 -8.70 15.51 13.75
N GLN A 387 -9.39 16.12 14.72
CA GLN A 387 -9.40 17.56 14.94
C GLN A 387 -8.08 18.06 15.53
N LEU A 388 -7.50 17.32 16.48
CA LEU A 388 -6.24 17.69 17.11
C LEU A 388 -5.06 17.58 16.14
N ILE A 389 -5.04 16.54 15.29
CA ILE A 389 -4.07 16.43 14.20
C ILE A 389 -4.26 17.59 13.23
N GLU A 390 -5.50 17.88 12.84
CA GLU A 390 -5.83 19.02 12.00
C GLU A 390 -5.26 20.32 12.55
N PHE A 391 -5.37 20.57 13.85
CA PHE A 391 -4.90 21.80 14.50
C PHE A 391 -3.37 21.82 14.68
N ALA A 392 -2.76 20.66 14.94
CA ALA A 392 -1.31 20.51 14.95
C ALA A 392 -0.72 20.78 13.56
N ASP A 393 -1.34 20.29 12.48
CA ASP A 393 -0.91 20.55 11.10
C ASP A 393 -0.97 22.05 10.74
N LEU A 394 -1.99 22.77 11.20
CA LEU A 394 -2.06 24.22 10.98
C LEU A 394 -0.94 24.98 11.70
N ALA A 395 -0.60 24.53 12.91
CA ALA A 395 0.52 25.09 13.64
C ALA A 395 1.84 24.76 12.93
N LEU A 396 1.97 23.57 12.33
CA LEU A 396 3.13 23.16 11.54
C LEU A 396 3.29 24.03 10.29
N ASP A 397 2.21 24.26 9.53
CA ASP A 397 2.24 25.14 8.36
C ASP A 397 2.68 26.56 8.75
N LYS A 398 2.18 27.06 9.88
CA LYS A 398 2.56 28.38 10.40
C LYS A 398 4.03 28.42 10.82
N ALA A 399 4.53 27.36 11.44
CA ALA A 399 5.95 27.23 11.79
C ALA A 399 6.83 27.30 10.53
N ARG A 400 6.48 26.52 9.50
CA ARG A 400 7.20 26.50 8.21
C ARG A 400 7.21 27.85 7.49
N ALA A 401 6.08 28.55 7.52
CA ALA A 401 5.94 29.86 6.87
C ALA A 401 6.78 30.97 7.53
N GLU A 402 7.12 30.82 8.81
CA GLU A 402 7.89 31.82 9.55
C GLU A 402 9.38 31.56 9.50
N SER A 403 9.80 30.31 9.70
CA SER A 403 11.20 29.90 9.62
C SER A 403 11.34 28.37 9.61
N GLN A 404 12.31 27.86 8.87
CA GLN A 404 12.73 26.45 8.98
C GLN A 404 13.26 26.14 10.38
N SER A 405 13.21 24.87 10.79
CA SER A 405 13.66 24.40 12.10
C SER A 405 12.91 25.03 13.27
N SER A 406 11.60 25.25 13.15
CA SER A 406 10.82 25.97 14.14
C SER A 406 9.65 25.18 14.72
N MET A 407 9.08 25.70 15.82
CA MET A 407 7.88 25.14 16.43
C MET A 407 6.84 26.22 16.67
N ARG A 408 5.57 25.86 16.47
CA ARG A 408 4.42 26.67 16.89
C ARG A 408 3.38 25.85 17.64
N LEU A 409 2.86 26.45 18.71
CA LEU A 409 1.66 26.00 19.41
C LEU A 409 0.43 26.52 18.68
N TYR A 410 -0.56 25.67 18.46
CA TYR A 410 -1.83 26.05 17.87
C TYR A 410 -2.52 27.15 18.70
N SER A 411 -2.90 28.24 18.04
CA SER A 411 -3.76 29.27 18.59
C SER A 411 -5.02 29.43 17.73
N SER A 412 -6.13 29.87 18.35
CA SER A 412 -7.39 30.14 17.64
C SER A 412 -7.26 31.24 16.57
N ASP A 413 -6.19 32.04 16.60
CA ASP A 413 -5.93 33.06 15.59
C ASP A 413 -5.42 32.45 14.27
N PHE A 414 -4.94 31.19 14.29
CA PHE A 414 -4.54 30.44 13.10
C PHE A 414 -5.72 29.98 12.25
N SER A 415 -6.93 29.90 12.83
CA SER A 415 -8.17 29.42 12.19
C SER A 415 -8.48 30.10 10.85
N MET A 416 -8.08 31.37 10.66
CA MET A 416 -8.33 32.11 9.42
C MET A 416 -7.37 31.75 8.29
N ALA A 417 -6.08 31.49 8.58
CA ALA A 417 -5.11 31.05 7.57
C ALA A 417 -5.30 29.55 7.24
N ALA A 418 -5.75 28.78 8.22
CA ALA A 418 -6.03 27.36 8.15
C ALA A 418 -7.21 26.96 7.26
N ALA A 419 -8.29 27.75 7.31
CA ALA A 419 -9.45 27.55 6.45
C ALA A 419 -9.08 27.72 4.96
N VAL A 420 -8.04 28.52 4.66
CA VAL A 420 -7.54 28.73 3.30
C VAL A 420 -6.86 27.46 2.77
N ASN A 421 -5.95 26.82 3.53
CA ASN A 421 -5.25 25.60 3.09
C ASN A 421 -6.16 24.35 3.02
N ARG A 422 -7.09 24.15 3.96
CA ARG A 422 -8.04 23.01 3.91
C ARG A 422 -9.10 23.15 2.80
N SER A 423 -9.50 24.38 2.50
CA SER A 423 -10.32 24.70 1.32
C SER A 423 -9.53 24.40 0.04
N MET A 424 -8.25 24.77 0.00
CA MET A 424 -7.37 24.55 -1.15
C MET A 424 -7.26 23.06 -1.54
N ARG A 425 -7.10 22.15 -0.57
CA ARG A 425 -7.01 20.70 -0.81
C ARG A 425 -8.27 20.07 -1.39
N ARG A 426 -9.45 20.39 -0.84
CA ARG A 426 -10.73 19.87 -1.36
C ARG A 426 -11.10 20.53 -2.68
N ASN A 427 -10.67 21.77 -2.88
CA ASN A 427 -11.01 22.52 -4.07
C ASN A 427 -10.06 22.23 -5.23
N LEU A 428 -8.78 21.90 -5.06
CA LEU A 428 -7.86 21.77 -6.21
C LEU A 428 -8.23 20.62 -7.15
N LYS A 429 -8.54 19.43 -6.62
CA LYS A 429 -9.03 18.32 -7.44
C LYS A 429 -10.35 18.68 -8.14
N SER A 430 -11.30 19.25 -7.39
CA SER A 430 -12.58 19.72 -7.95
C SER A 430 -12.37 20.85 -8.97
N ALA A 431 -11.36 21.69 -8.80
CA ALA A 431 -11.03 22.83 -9.65
C ALA A 431 -10.46 22.37 -10.98
N ILE A 432 -9.63 21.33 -10.96
CA ILE A 432 -9.17 20.66 -12.18
C ILE A 432 -10.38 20.06 -12.91
N GLU A 433 -11.26 19.34 -12.20
CA GLU A 433 -12.47 18.73 -12.77
C GLU A 433 -13.50 19.78 -13.29
N ASN A 434 -13.58 20.94 -12.65
CA ASN A 434 -14.51 22.03 -13.00
C ASN A 434 -13.91 23.07 -13.98
N HIS A 435 -12.72 22.84 -14.53
CA HIS A 435 -12.02 23.78 -15.43
C HIS A 435 -11.76 25.17 -14.81
N GLU A 436 -11.49 25.22 -13.50
CA GLU A 436 -11.11 26.43 -12.76
C GLU A 436 -9.60 26.74 -12.89
N ILE A 437 -8.81 25.77 -13.33
CA ILE A 437 -7.39 25.96 -13.69
C ILE A 437 -7.28 26.46 -15.12
N THR A 438 -6.61 27.59 -15.31
CA THR A 438 -6.44 28.24 -16.61
C THR A 438 -4.98 28.63 -16.86
N ALA A 439 -4.52 28.51 -18.11
CA ALA A 439 -3.20 28.95 -18.53
C ALA A 439 -3.20 30.47 -18.81
N TYR A 440 -2.31 31.19 -18.13
CA TYR A 440 -1.94 32.57 -18.45
C TYR A 440 -0.61 32.56 -19.18
N TYR A 441 -0.35 33.56 -20.02
CA TYR A 441 0.82 33.57 -20.90
C TYR A 441 1.69 34.79 -20.65
N GLN A 442 3.00 34.57 -20.55
CA GLN A 442 3.97 35.64 -20.42
C GLN A 442 4.92 35.68 -21.62
N PRO A 443 5.14 36.84 -22.27
CA PRO A 443 6.02 36.94 -23.43
C PRO A 443 7.51 36.81 -23.06
N GLN A 444 8.21 36.04 -23.89
CA GLN A 444 9.67 35.95 -23.93
C GLN A 444 10.19 36.80 -25.08
N VAL A 445 11.00 37.82 -24.77
CA VAL A 445 11.38 38.87 -25.72
C VAL A 445 12.88 38.82 -26.00
N ASP A 446 13.26 38.83 -27.27
CA ASP A 446 14.65 39.00 -27.69
C ASP A 446 15.13 40.42 -27.33
N ILE A 447 16.18 40.52 -26.52
CA ILE A 447 16.59 41.80 -25.93
C ILE A 447 17.13 42.79 -26.97
N LYS A 448 17.61 42.30 -28.12
CA LYS A 448 18.26 43.10 -29.16
C LYS A 448 17.23 43.67 -30.14
N THR A 449 16.32 42.82 -30.59
CA THR A 449 15.30 43.12 -31.61
C THR A 449 13.98 43.57 -31.02
N GLY A 450 13.72 43.25 -29.74
CA GLY A 450 12.46 43.48 -29.07
C GLY A 450 11.32 42.59 -29.59
N GLN A 451 11.61 41.57 -30.41
CA GLN A 451 10.59 40.65 -30.91
C GLN A 451 10.20 39.65 -29.84
N ILE A 452 8.91 39.30 -29.78
CA ILE A 452 8.47 38.12 -29.03
C ILE A 452 9.00 36.90 -29.77
N ILE A 453 9.74 36.04 -29.07
CA ILE A 453 10.31 34.80 -29.62
C ILE A 453 9.77 33.54 -28.95
N GLY A 454 8.91 33.70 -27.95
CA GLY A 454 8.24 32.63 -27.21
C GLY A 454 7.22 33.19 -26.22
N LEU A 455 6.40 32.31 -25.68
CA LEU A 455 5.47 32.59 -24.59
C LEU A 455 5.62 31.49 -23.55
N GLU A 456 5.52 31.79 -22.26
CA GLU A 456 5.45 30.77 -21.22
C GLU A 456 4.01 30.64 -20.71
N ALA A 457 3.49 29.41 -20.67
CA ALA A 457 2.19 29.09 -20.10
C ALA A 457 2.33 28.82 -18.60
N LEU A 458 1.73 29.70 -17.80
CA LEU A 458 1.76 29.66 -16.35
C LEU A 458 0.37 29.33 -15.81
N ALA A 459 0.27 28.26 -15.04
CA ALA A 459 -0.99 27.85 -14.41
C ALA A 459 -1.51 28.96 -13.49
N ARG A 460 -2.83 29.21 -13.54
CA ARG A 460 -3.55 30.09 -12.61
C ARG A 460 -4.82 29.40 -12.18
N TRP A 461 -5.11 29.50 -10.88
CA TRP A 461 -6.35 28.96 -10.35
C TRP A 461 -7.35 30.09 -10.12
N LYS A 462 -8.45 30.04 -10.86
CA LYS A 462 -9.55 30.99 -10.74
C LYS A 462 -10.52 30.52 -9.67
N THR A 463 -10.59 31.26 -8.57
CA THR A 463 -11.58 31.04 -7.51
C THR A 463 -12.60 32.20 -7.49
N PRO A 464 -13.77 32.04 -6.82
CA PRO A 464 -14.70 33.14 -6.63
C PRO A 464 -14.08 34.37 -5.93
N ASP A 465 -13.06 34.15 -5.09
CA ASP A 465 -12.39 35.17 -4.29
C ASP A 465 -11.19 35.81 -5.02
N GLY A 466 -10.77 35.27 -6.16
CA GLY A 466 -9.67 35.81 -6.98
C GLY A 466 -8.82 34.76 -7.69
N LEU A 467 -7.76 35.23 -8.35
CA LEU A 467 -6.75 34.39 -9.00
C LEU A 467 -5.64 34.03 -8.01
N ILE A 468 -5.43 32.73 -7.83
CA ILE A 468 -4.36 32.19 -6.99
C ILE A 468 -3.14 31.86 -7.88
N PRO A 469 -1.93 32.32 -7.51
CA PRO A 469 -0.72 32.08 -8.27
C PRO A 469 -0.19 30.64 -8.10
N PRO A 470 0.63 30.14 -9.04
CA PRO A 470 1.15 28.78 -9.04
C PRO A 470 2.00 28.44 -7.82
N SER A 471 2.73 29.41 -7.25
CA SER A 471 3.54 29.23 -6.03
C SER A 471 2.74 28.68 -4.85
N ASP A 472 1.43 28.96 -4.81
CA ASP A 472 0.60 28.67 -3.65
C ASP A 472 -0.07 27.30 -3.75
N PHE A 473 -0.22 26.72 -4.96
CA PHE A 473 -0.91 25.44 -5.17
C PHE A 473 -0.08 24.36 -5.87
N ILE A 474 1.03 24.68 -6.55
CA ILE A 474 1.85 23.66 -7.22
C ILE A 474 2.49 22.71 -6.21
N ALA A 475 3.01 23.23 -5.09
CA ALA A 475 3.60 22.40 -4.04
C ALA A 475 2.58 21.39 -3.47
N GLU A 476 1.34 21.83 -3.24
CA GLU A 476 0.24 20.94 -2.84
C GLU A 476 -0.08 19.95 -3.97
N ALA A 477 -0.16 20.39 -5.23
CA ALA A 477 -0.42 19.49 -6.36
C ALA A 477 0.60 18.36 -6.49
N GLU A 478 1.88 18.64 -6.25
CA GLU A 478 2.96 17.65 -6.22
C GLU A 478 2.83 16.72 -5.02
N GLU A 479 2.61 17.28 -3.83
CA GLU A 479 2.45 16.52 -2.59
C GLU A 479 1.34 15.48 -2.70
N TYR A 480 0.18 15.83 -3.26
CA TYR A 480 -0.98 14.94 -3.39
C TYR A 480 -1.06 14.16 -4.71
N GLY A 481 -0.04 14.25 -5.56
CA GLY A 481 -0.01 13.56 -6.85
C GLY A 481 -1.08 14.02 -7.86
N LEU A 482 -1.56 15.27 -7.73
CA LEU A 482 -2.45 15.94 -8.67
C LEU A 482 -1.69 16.68 -9.79
N ILE A 483 -0.37 16.82 -9.67
CA ILE A 483 0.48 17.50 -10.64
C ILE A 483 0.33 16.93 -12.05
N ASP A 484 0.16 15.61 -12.18
CA ASP A 484 -0.01 14.94 -13.47
C ASP A 484 -1.24 15.49 -14.22
N ALA A 485 -2.38 15.59 -13.53
CA ALA A 485 -3.64 16.08 -14.09
C ALA A 485 -3.62 17.60 -14.34
N LEU A 486 -2.90 18.34 -13.50
CA LEU A 486 -2.72 19.78 -13.66
C LEU A 486 -1.90 20.11 -14.90
N THR A 487 -0.75 19.44 -15.06
CA THR A 487 0.10 19.59 -16.24
C THR A 487 -0.62 19.18 -17.51
N GLU A 488 -1.40 18.10 -17.49
CA GLU A 488 -2.23 17.69 -18.65
C GLU A 488 -3.21 18.80 -19.05
N THR A 489 -3.89 19.40 -18.07
CA THR A 489 -4.84 20.49 -18.30
C THR A 489 -4.15 21.73 -18.88
N VAL A 490 -3.00 22.13 -18.33
CA VAL A 490 -2.25 23.30 -18.80
C VAL A 490 -1.65 23.06 -20.18
N LEU A 491 -1.12 21.87 -20.44
CA LEU A 491 -0.56 21.49 -21.74
C LEU A 491 -1.61 21.51 -22.85
N ASP A 492 -2.80 20.95 -22.58
CA ASP A 492 -3.91 20.96 -23.55
C ASP A 492 -4.36 22.39 -23.86
N GLN A 493 -4.50 23.24 -22.83
CA GLN A 493 -4.86 24.64 -23.01
C GLN A 493 -3.79 25.42 -23.79
N ALA A 494 -2.50 25.23 -23.45
CA ALA A 494 -1.38 25.84 -24.15
C ALA A 494 -1.36 25.44 -25.63
N CYS A 495 -1.56 24.15 -25.93
CA CYS A 495 -1.62 23.67 -27.32
C CYS A 495 -2.82 24.26 -28.07
N SER A 496 -3.99 24.29 -27.43
CA SER A 496 -5.22 24.82 -28.02
C SER A 496 -5.13 26.31 -28.37
N TRP A 497 -4.68 27.13 -27.40
CA TRP A 497 -4.53 28.57 -27.61
C TRP A 497 -3.41 28.91 -28.59
N ASN A 498 -2.27 28.20 -28.53
CA ASN A 498 -1.20 28.45 -29.49
C ASN A 498 -1.63 28.10 -30.92
N GLN A 499 -2.38 27.00 -31.10
CA GLN A 499 -2.93 26.67 -32.41
C GLN A 499 -3.91 27.73 -32.90
N LYS A 500 -4.75 28.26 -32.01
CA LYS A 500 -5.66 29.37 -32.35
C LYS A 500 -4.86 30.56 -32.86
N TRP A 501 -3.87 31.04 -32.11
CA TRP A 501 -3.04 32.19 -32.52
C TRP A 501 -2.23 31.91 -33.79
N TYR A 502 -1.75 30.68 -33.97
CA TYR A 502 -1.07 30.24 -35.19
C TYR A 502 -1.98 30.29 -36.41
N SER A 503 -3.21 29.76 -36.30
CA SER A 503 -4.20 29.77 -37.38
C SER A 503 -4.66 31.19 -37.77
N MET A 504 -4.62 32.12 -36.80
CA MET A 504 -4.92 33.54 -37.02
C MET A 504 -3.72 34.32 -37.60
N GLY A 505 -2.54 33.70 -37.71
CA GLY A 505 -1.31 34.35 -38.15
C GLY A 505 -0.72 35.34 -37.13
N LEU A 506 -1.15 35.27 -35.86
CA LEU A 506 -0.72 36.16 -34.78
C LEU A 506 0.52 35.66 -34.06
N CYS A 507 0.68 34.34 -33.95
CA CYS A 507 1.78 33.71 -33.24
C CYS A 507 2.46 32.66 -34.13
N SER A 508 3.77 32.73 -34.26
CA SER A 508 4.59 31.69 -34.92
C SER A 508 5.76 31.25 -34.05
N VAL A 509 5.64 31.50 -32.74
CA VAL A 509 6.64 31.22 -31.72
C VAL A 509 6.17 30.11 -30.79
N PRO A 510 7.08 29.37 -30.16
CA PRO A 510 6.69 28.31 -29.24
C PRO A 510 6.01 28.84 -27.98
N VAL A 511 5.07 28.06 -27.45
CA VAL A 511 4.58 28.19 -26.07
C VAL A 511 5.30 27.16 -25.21
N ALA A 512 5.97 27.63 -24.16
CA ALA A 512 6.67 26.83 -23.18
C ALA A 512 5.73 26.38 -22.06
N VAL A 513 5.84 25.11 -21.66
CA VAL A 513 5.05 24.49 -20.58
C VAL A 513 5.99 23.77 -19.62
N ASN A 514 5.85 24.07 -18.33
CA ASN A 514 6.60 23.43 -17.27
C ASN A 514 6.17 21.97 -17.05
N ILE A 515 7.13 21.06 -16.95
CA ILE A 515 6.90 19.64 -16.66
C ILE A 515 7.54 19.28 -15.32
N SER A 516 6.77 18.58 -14.47
CA SER A 516 7.26 18.12 -13.17
C SER A 516 8.32 17.02 -13.31
N ALA A 517 9.22 16.92 -12.33
CA ALA A 517 10.27 15.89 -12.30
C ALA A 517 9.69 14.46 -12.37
N ARG A 518 8.54 14.24 -11.71
CA ARG A 518 7.85 12.95 -11.69
C ARG A 518 7.38 12.53 -13.09
N GLN A 519 6.78 13.44 -13.84
CA GLN A 519 6.31 13.17 -15.21
C GLN A 519 7.49 12.94 -16.15
N PHE A 520 8.55 13.73 -15.98
CA PHE A 520 9.75 13.58 -16.77
C PHE A 520 10.41 12.21 -16.60
N HIS A 521 10.42 11.63 -15.39
CA HIS A 521 10.98 10.28 -15.22
C HIS A 521 10.16 9.17 -15.88
N ASN A 522 8.87 9.40 -16.17
CA ASN A 522 8.03 8.44 -16.88
C ASN A 522 7.89 8.81 -18.37
N GLU A 523 8.94 8.55 -19.14
CA GLU A 523 9.01 8.84 -20.58
C GLU A 523 7.78 8.36 -21.36
N THR A 524 7.34 7.11 -21.15
CA THR A 524 6.24 6.55 -21.95
C THR A 524 4.93 7.30 -21.70
N GLN A 525 4.71 7.76 -20.48
CA GLN A 525 3.52 8.54 -20.15
C GLN A 525 3.65 9.98 -20.66
N LEU A 526 4.82 10.60 -20.51
CA LEU A 526 5.07 11.96 -20.98
C LEU A 526 4.90 12.07 -22.50
N LEU A 527 5.55 11.19 -23.27
CA LEU A 527 5.45 11.22 -24.73
C LEU A 527 4.00 11.03 -25.19
N LYS A 528 3.26 10.08 -24.61
CA LYS A 528 1.83 9.89 -24.92
C LYS A 528 1.00 11.12 -24.60
N LEU A 529 1.25 11.77 -23.46
CA LEU A 529 0.52 12.95 -23.03
C LEU A 529 0.78 14.14 -24.00
N VAL A 530 2.02 14.31 -24.43
CA VAL A 530 2.40 15.33 -25.41
C VAL A 530 1.83 15.04 -26.80
N ASP A 531 1.95 13.81 -27.29
CA ASP A 531 1.41 13.39 -28.58
C ASP A 531 -0.12 13.60 -28.62
N ASN A 532 -0.82 13.20 -27.55
CA ASN A 532 -2.26 13.39 -27.44
C ASN A 532 -2.65 14.88 -27.48
N ALA A 533 -1.92 15.75 -26.76
CA ALA A 533 -2.22 17.18 -26.74
C ALA A 533 -1.97 17.85 -28.10
N LEU A 534 -0.88 17.49 -28.78
CA LEU A 534 -0.54 17.98 -30.11
C LEU A 534 -1.55 17.50 -31.16
N ASP A 535 -1.87 16.20 -31.19
CA ASP A 535 -2.79 15.59 -32.15
C ASP A 535 -4.22 16.10 -31.97
N LYS A 536 -4.69 16.21 -30.72
CA LYS A 536 -6.04 16.71 -30.40
C LYS A 536 -6.24 18.14 -30.87
N ASN A 537 -5.22 18.99 -30.72
CA ASN A 537 -5.33 20.41 -31.07
C ASN A 537 -4.82 20.72 -32.48
N GLY A 538 -4.07 19.82 -33.12
CA GLY A 538 -3.47 20.04 -34.44
C GLY A 538 -2.34 21.06 -34.45
N LEU A 539 -1.64 21.22 -33.31
CA LEU A 539 -0.51 22.15 -33.18
C LEU A 539 0.75 21.55 -33.84
N PRO A 540 1.46 22.29 -34.71
CA PRO A 540 2.78 21.88 -35.17
C PRO A 540 3.76 21.68 -33.99
N PRO A 541 4.45 20.53 -33.87
CA PRO A 541 5.28 20.21 -32.70
C PRO A 541 6.35 21.24 -32.35
N TYR A 542 6.91 21.94 -33.35
CA TYR A 542 7.95 22.96 -33.15
C TYR A 542 7.45 24.25 -32.48
N LEU A 543 6.14 24.39 -32.29
CA LEU A 543 5.47 25.46 -31.54
C LEU A 543 5.18 25.07 -30.08
N LEU A 544 5.58 23.88 -29.65
CA LEU A 544 5.58 23.49 -28.24
C LEU A 544 7.01 23.44 -27.73
N GLU A 545 7.23 24.02 -26.55
CA GLU A 545 8.47 23.89 -25.79
C GLU A 545 8.17 23.31 -24.41
N LEU A 546 8.97 22.34 -23.97
CA LEU A 546 8.87 21.78 -22.63
C LEU A 546 10.01 22.29 -21.76
N GLU A 547 9.67 22.79 -20.58
CA GLU A 547 10.62 23.31 -19.59
C GLU A 547 10.82 22.29 -18.48
N LEU A 548 12.10 22.06 -18.15
CA LEU A 548 12.55 21.05 -17.22
C LEU A 548 13.47 21.72 -16.21
N THR A 549 13.19 21.57 -14.92
CA THR A 549 14.05 22.16 -13.88
C THR A 549 15.42 21.48 -13.87
N GLU A 550 16.47 22.24 -13.53
CA GLU A 550 17.84 21.74 -13.38
C GLU A 550 17.89 20.47 -12.51
N SER A 551 17.25 20.52 -11.33
CA SER A 551 17.19 19.43 -10.36
C SER A 551 16.57 18.15 -10.97
N SER A 552 15.52 18.29 -11.78
CA SER A 552 14.88 17.13 -12.43
C SER A 552 15.77 16.48 -13.49
N ALA A 553 16.48 17.29 -14.29
CA ALA A 553 17.37 16.78 -15.32
C ALA A 553 18.64 16.13 -14.73
N MET A 554 19.11 16.62 -13.58
CA MET A 554 20.32 16.12 -12.91
C MET A 554 20.09 14.85 -12.09
N TYR A 555 18.85 14.52 -11.73
CA TYR A 555 18.51 13.29 -11.01
C TYR A 555 18.92 12.02 -11.76
N ASP A 556 18.51 11.91 -13.03
CA ASP A 556 18.94 10.84 -13.93
C ASP A 556 19.36 11.42 -15.29
N PRO A 557 20.62 11.86 -15.43
CA PRO A 557 21.08 12.52 -16.65
C PRO A 557 21.03 11.62 -17.88
N LYS A 558 21.16 10.30 -17.71
CA LYS A 558 21.11 9.36 -18.85
C LYS A 558 19.70 9.26 -19.38
N ASN A 559 18.72 9.10 -18.49
CA ASN A 559 17.32 9.08 -18.88
C ASN A 559 16.87 10.44 -19.41
N ALA A 560 17.24 11.53 -18.72
CA ALA A 560 16.93 12.89 -19.13
C ALA A 560 17.40 13.17 -20.57
N ARG A 561 18.65 12.85 -20.88
CA ARG A 561 19.21 13.00 -22.22
C ARG A 561 18.40 12.23 -23.27
N ARG A 562 17.98 11.01 -22.97
CA ARG A 562 17.22 10.16 -23.87
C ARG A 562 15.83 10.73 -24.16
N ILE A 563 15.15 11.24 -23.13
CA ILE A 563 13.84 11.87 -23.26
C ILE A 563 13.93 13.16 -24.06
N ILE A 564 14.89 14.02 -23.74
CA ILE A 564 15.15 15.26 -24.49
C ILE A 564 15.43 14.93 -25.96
N GLN A 565 16.25 13.90 -26.23
CA GLN A 565 16.51 13.49 -27.62
C GLN A 565 15.24 13.04 -28.33
N ASN A 566 14.40 12.22 -27.69
CA ASN A 566 13.13 11.77 -28.28
C ASN A 566 12.17 12.93 -28.56
N LEU A 567 12.08 13.91 -27.66
CA LEU A 567 11.28 15.11 -27.87
C LEU A 567 11.78 15.91 -29.08
N LEU A 568 13.10 16.11 -29.18
CA LEU A 568 13.72 16.82 -30.31
C LEU A 568 13.57 16.07 -31.63
N ASP A 569 13.68 14.74 -31.64
CA ASP A 569 13.48 13.90 -32.82
C ASP A 569 12.03 13.99 -33.33
N ASN A 570 11.08 14.28 -32.43
CA ASN A 570 9.68 14.59 -32.72
C ASN A 570 9.42 16.09 -33.01
N ASN A 571 10.48 16.88 -33.22
CA ASN A 571 10.44 18.34 -33.45
C ASN A 571 9.84 19.16 -32.31
N ILE A 572 9.79 18.64 -31.08
CA ILE A 572 9.35 19.38 -29.88
C ILE A 572 10.58 20.07 -29.27
N ARG A 573 10.43 21.33 -28.86
CA ARG A 573 11.55 22.08 -28.23
C ARG A 573 11.67 21.72 -26.76
N CYS A 574 12.88 21.85 -26.21
CA CYS A 574 13.13 21.70 -24.78
C CYS A 574 14.07 22.78 -24.28
N ALA A 575 13.83 23.24 -23.05
CA ALA A 575 14.65 24.20 -22.34
C ALA A 575 14.94 23.71 -20.90
N LEU A 576 16.08 24.14 -20.36
CA LEU A 576 16.40 23.94 -18.95
C LEU A 576 15.98 25.16 -18.14
N ASP A 577 15.27 24.92 -17.04
CA ASP A 577 14.76 25.93 -16.13
C ASP A 577 15.46 25.96 -14.77
N ASP A 578 15.29 27.04 -14.03
CA ASP A 578 15.83 27.28 -12.69
C ASP A 578 17.36 27.14 -12.54
N PHE A 579 18.11 27.44 -13.61
CA PHE A 579 19.54 27.18 -13.63
C PHE A 579 20.31 28.09 -12.63
N GLY A 580 21.12 27.46 -11.79
CA GLY A 580 21.98 28.13 -10.80
C GLY A 580 21.55 27.92 -9.34
N THR A 581 20.41 27.27 -9.11
CA THR A 581 19.89 26.98 -7.76
C THR A 581 20.46 25.67 -7.16
N GLY A 582 21.16 24.84 -7.95
CA GLY A 582 21.75 23.55 -7.54
C GLY A 582 23.24 23.37 -7.87
N TYR A 583 23.79 22.20 -7.54
CA TYR A 583 25.19 21.83 -7.82
C TYR A 583 25.33 21.14 -9.19
N SER A 584 25.27 21.92 -10.27
CA SER A 584 25.47 21.39 -11.63
C SER A 584 26.92 20.97 -11.90
N SER A 585 27.10 19.76 -12.45
CA SER A 585 28.33 19.40 -13.14
C SER A 585 28.26 19.87 -14.59
N LEU A 586 29.04 20.90 -14.94
CA LEU A 586 29.23 21.41 -16.32
C LEU A 586 29.42 20.30 -17.36
N SER A 587 30.03 19.18 -16.95
CA SER A 587 30.25 18.01 -17.80
C SER A 587 28.96 17.31 -18.21
N VAL A 588 27.95 17.31 -17.34
CA VAL A 588 26.63 16.71 -17.57
C VAL A 588 25.78 17.61 -18.46
N LEU A 589 25.77 18.92 -18.19
CA LEU A 589 25.05 19.90 -19.01
C LEU A 589 25.48 19.85 -20.47
N ARG A 590 26.79 19.72 -20.74
CA ARG A 590 27.35 19.57 -22.09
C ARG A 590 26.81 18.34 -22.84
N SER A 591 26.34 17.33 -22.12
CA SER A 591 25.83 16.09 -22.73
C SER A 591 24.37 16.19 -23.18
N PHE A 592 23.63 17.22 -22.75
CA PHE A 592 22.24 17.42 -23.11
C PHE A 592 22.10 18.15 -24.44
N PRO A 593 21.27 17.66 -25.38
CA PRO A 593 21.05 18.30 -26.68
C PRO A 593 20.10 19.51 -26.59
N LEU A 594 20.21 20.31 -25.53
CA LEU A 594 19.35 21.48 -25.30
C LEU A 594 19.82 22.68 -26.12
N LYS A 595 18.93 23.65 -26.32
CA LYS A 595 19.22 24.89 -27.05
C LYS A 595 18.95 26.16 -26.23
N LYS A 596 18.24 26.05 -25.12
CA LYS A 596 17.85 27.18 -24.28
C LYS A 596 18.10 26.86 -22.81
N LEU A 597 18.62 27.84 -22.07
CA LEU A 597 18.84 27.82 -20.63
C LEU A 597 18.23 29.07 -20.01
N LYS A 598 17.41 28.88 -18.96
CA LYS A 598 16.74 29.96 -18.22
C LYS A 598 17.48 30.23 -16.91
N ILE A 599 17.78 31.50 -16.65
CA ILE A 599 18.37 31.98 -15.39
C ILE A 599 17.23 32.33 -14.45
N ASP A 600 17.23 31.70 -13.28
CA ASP A 600 16.20 31.88 -12.26
C ASP A 600 16.06 33.34 -11.82
N ARG A 601 14.81 33.73 -11.55
CA ARG A 601 14.43 35.07 -11.12
C ARG A 601 15.17 35.53 -9.86
N SER A 602 15.53 34.65 -8.93
CA SER A 602 16.21 35.05 -7.68
C SER A 602 17.55 35.74 -7.94
N PHE A 603 18.27 35.37 -9.00
CA PHE A 603 19.52 36.03 -9.39
C PHE A 603 19.31 37.38 -10.06
N ILE A 604 18.15 37.58 -10.71
CA ILE A 604 17.83 38.79 -11.47
C ILE A 604 17.26 39.90 -10.59
N LEU A 605 16.46 39.55 -9.58
CA LEU A 605 15.85 40.54 -8.67
C LEU A 605 16.90 41.38 -7.91
N ASP A 606 18.02 40.76 -7.54
CA ASP A 606 19.10 41.39 -6.75
C ASP A 606 20.39 41.58 -7.57
N LEU A 607 20.29 41.98 -8.84
CA LEU A 607 21.44 42.28 -9.72
C LEU A 607 22.37 43.41 -9.19
N LYS A 608 21.94 44.17 -8.19
CA LYS A 608 22.76 45.19 -7.50
C LYS A 608 23.83 44.56 -6.61
N GLU A 609 23.60 43.34 -6.14
CA GLU A 609 24.61 42.62 -5.38
C GLU A 609 25.71 42.13 -6.33
N LYS A 610 26.96 42.49 -6.03
CA LYS A 610 28.11 42.11 -6.85
C LYS A 610 28.21 40.60 -7.06
N LYS A 611 27.82 39.80 -6.07
CA LYS A 611 27.84 38.33 -6.18
C LYS A 611 26.86 37.83 -7.24
N ASN A 612 25.61 38.30 -7.22
CA ASN A 612 24.58 37.89 -8.18
C ASN A 612 24.93 38.35 -9.60
N LEU A 613 25.44 39.58 -9.76
CA LEU A 613 25.88 40.08 -11.05
C LEU A 613 26.98 39.19 -11.68
N GLU A 614 27.96 38.76 -10.88
CA GLU A 614 29.04 37.90 -11.37
C GLU A 614 28.54 36.47 -11.68
N ILE A 615 27.58 35.95 -10.92
CA ILE A 615 26.92 34.66 -11.23
C ILE A 615 26.19 34.76 -12.58
N VAL A 616 25.36 35.78 -12.79
CA VAL A 616 24.62 35.99 -14.05
C VAL A 616 25.59 36.16 -15.22
N ARG A 617 26.66 36.95 -15.06
CA ARG A 617 27.72 37.11 -16.07
C ARG A 617 28.38 35.78 -16.43
N ALA A 618 28.73 34.98 -15.42
CA ALA A 618 29.36 33.68 -15.63
C ALA A 618 28.41 32.70 -16.34
N THR A 619 27.14 32.67 -15.94
CA THR A 619 26.10 31.83 -16.54
C THR A 619 25.87 32.17 -18.01
N ILE A 620 25.78 33.47 -18.35
CA ILE A 620 25.63 33.91 -19.75
C ILE A 620 26.84 33.46 -20.59
N ALA A 621 28.06 33.75 -20.12
CA ALA A 621 29.28 33.39 -20.82
C ALA A 621 29.41 31.87 -21.02
N MET A 622 29.03 31.07 -20.00
CA MET A 622 29.04 29.62 -20.07
C MET A 622 28.03 29.09 -21.09
N ALA A 623 26.79 29.58 -21.06
CA ALA A 623 25.75 29.15 -21.97
C ALA A 623 26.12 29.45 -23.43
N HIS A 624 26.67 30.64 -23.71
CA HIS A 624 27.20 30.98 -25.03
C HIS A 624 28.35 30.06 -25.46
N ALA A 625 29.26 29.71 -24.55
CA ALA A 625 30.35 28.76 -24.83
C ALA A 625 29.83 27.35 -25.18
N LEU A 626 28.61 27.01 -24.75
CA LEU A 626 27.91 25.76 -25.07
C LEU A 626 26.95 25.89 -26.26
N ASN A 627 26.90 27.06 -26.92
CA ASN A 627 25.94 27.40 -27.98
C ASN A 627 24.46 27.30 -27.55
N LEU A 628 24.18 27.66 -26.30
CA LEU A 628 22.83 27.77 -25.75
C LEU A 628 22.36 29.23 -25.80
N THR A 629 21.07 29.43 -26.11
CA THR A 629 20.38 30.70 -25.92
C THR A 629 20.07 30.91 -24.44
N VAL A 630 20.34 32.10 -23.92
CA VAL A 630 20.09 32.43 -22.51
C VAL A 630 18.85 33.27 -22.36
N LEU A 631 17.94 32.82 -21.50
CA LEU A 631 16.77 33.57 -21.07
C LEU A 631 16.93 34.01 -19.62
N ALA A 632 16.79 35.30 -19.32
CA ALA A 632 16.76 35.79 -17.94
C ALA A 632 15.34 36.09 -17.48
N GLU A 633 14.93 35.50 -16.36
CA GLU A 633 13.60 35.65 -15.80
C GLU A 633 13.51 36.77 -14.74
N GLY A 634 12.32 37.30 -14.51
CA GLY A 634 12.13 38.33 -13.46
C GLY A 634 12.72 39.70 -13.81
N VAL A 635 12.80 40.04 -15.09
CA VAL A 635 13.19 41.38 -15.53
C VAL A 635 12.04 42.36 -15.27
N GLU A 636 12.09 43.07 -14.14
CA GLU A 636 11.03 43.98 -13.71
C GLU A 636 11.34 45.45 -13.94
N THR A 637 12.63 45.83 -13.99
CA THR A 637 13.04 47.22 -14.08
C THR A 637 13.88 47.48 -15.33
N ARG A 638 13.89 48.74 -15.77
CA ARG A 638 14.78 49.18 -16.85
C ARG A 638 16.26 48.99 -16.47
N GLU A 639 16.60 49.10 -15.19
CA GLU A 639 17.96 48.85 -14.71
C GLU A 639 18.38 47.40 -14.98
N HIS A 640 17.50 46.42 -14.71
CA HIS A 640 17.75 45.01 -15.04
C HIS A 640 17.98 44.82 -16.54
N PHE A 641 17.13 45.45 -17.37
CA PHE A 641 17.23 45.40 -18.83
C PHE A 641 18.59 45.91 -19.34
N GLU A 642 19.01 47.10 -18.92
CA GLU A 642 20.27 47.70 -19.40
C GLU A 642 21.48 46.88 -18.94
N ILE A 643 21.45 46.34 -17.72
CA ILE A 643 22.51 45.44 -17.22
C ILE A 643 22.56 44.17 -18.07
N LEU A 644 21.45 43.46 -18.25
CA LEU A 644 21.40 42.21 -19.02
C LEU A 644 21.78 42.43 -20.50
N LYS A 645 21.39 43.57 -21.07
CA LYS A 645 21.80 43.98 -22.42
C LYS A 645 23.30 44.21 -22.51
N SER A 646 23.91 44.83 -21.49
CA SER A 646 25.37 45.01 -21.43
C SER A 646 26.16 43.70 -21.22
N LEU A 647 25.49 42.66 -20.71
CA LEU A 647 26.04 41.32 -20.54
C LEU A 647 25.81 40.42 -21.76
N ASP A 648 25.27 40.97 -22.86
CA ASP A 648 24.92 40.22 -24.07
C ASP A 648 23.92 39.08 -23.82
N CYS A 649 23.02 39.20 -22.83
CA CYS A 649 21.90 38.27 -22.69
C CYS A 649 21.08 38.18 -24.00
N ASP A 650 20.44 37.05 -24.30
CA ASP A 650 19.73 36.88 -25.57
C ASP A 650 18.23 37.21 -25.43
N VAL A 651 17.60 36.65 -24.39
CA VAL A 651 16.16 36.67 -24.19
C VAL A 651 15.85 37.10 -22.77
N ILE A 652 14.78 37.84 -22.60
CA ILE A 652 14.32 38.29 -21.29
C ILE A 652 12.82 38.07 -21.12
N GLN A 653 12.44 37.79 -19.88
CA GLN A 653 11.07 37.61 -19.46
C GLN A 653 10.86 38.30 -18.11
N GLY A 654 9.73 39.00 -17.93
CA GLY A 654 9.41 39.63 -16.67
C GLY A 654 8.41 40.78 -16.80
N TYR A 655 8.12 41.40 -15.66
CA TYR A 655 7.06 42.41 -15.54
C TYR A 655 7.38 43.73 -16.22
N LEU A 656 8.61 43.94 -16.70
CA LEU A 656 8.98 45.12 -17.48
C LEU A 656 8.13 45.26 -18.75
N PHE A 657 7.79 44.14 -19.39
CA PHE A 657 6.95 44.14 -20.60
C PHE A 657 5.52 43.76 -20.31
N ALA A 658 5.30 42.64 -19.64
CA ALA A 658 3.98 42.17 -19.28
C ALA A 658 4.04 41.26 -18.06
N GLN A 659 3.05 41.42 -17.18
CA GLN A 659 2.68 40.35 -16.26
C GLN A 659 2.06 39.19 -17.07
N PRO A 660 1.98 37.97 -16.51
CA PRO A 660 1.24 36.88 -17.13
C PRO A 660 -0.20 37.33 -17.45
N LEU A 661 -0.61 37.17 -18.70
CA LEU A 661 -1.87 37.67 -19.25
C LEU A 661 -2.85 36.52 -19.49
N SER A 662 -4.14 36.84 -19.45
CA SER A 662 -5.17 35.90 -19.91
C SER A 662 -4.96 35.55 -21.39
N PRO A 663 -5.51 34.44 -21.90
CA PRO A 663 -5.38 34.11 -23.31
C PRO A 663 -5.90 35.23 -24.24
N GLU A 664 -7.00 35.88 -23.87
CA GLU A 664 -7.59 36.98 -24.63
C GLU A 664 -6.72 38.25 -24.60
N ASP A 665 -6.15 38.59 -23.44
CA ASP A 665 -5.24 39.72 -23.32
C ASP A 665 -3.91 39.46 -24.04
N THR A 666 -3.47 38.20 -24.07
CA THR A 666 -2.30 37.78 -24.85
C THR A 666 -2.55 37.96 -26.35
N GLU A 667 -3.74 37.61 -26.83
CA GLU A 667 -4.13 37.85 -28.23
C GLU A 667 -4.07 39.35 -28.58
N LEU A 668 -4.57 40.23 -27.70
CA LEU A 668 -4.47 41.68 -27.86
C LEU A 668 -3.04 42.19 -27.84
N LEU A 669 -2.20 41.64 -26.96
CA LEU A 669 -0.77 41.96 -26.89
C LEU A 669 -0.08 41.60 -28.21
N LEU A 670 -0.30 40.38 -28.72
CA LEU A 670 0.29 39.90 -29.98
C LEU A 670 -0.11 40.77 -31.18
N MET A 671 -1.36 41.24 -31.23
CA MET A 671 -1.83 42.14 -32.30
C MET A 671 -1.19 43.53 -32.27
N ARG A 672 -0.79 44.01 -31.09
CA ARG A 672 -0.33 45.40 -30.88
C ARG A 672 1.15 45.51 -30.55
N TRP A 673 1.89 44.41 -30.53
CA TRP A 673 3.28 44.38 -30.12
C TRP A 673 4.16 45.26 -31.00
N ASP A 674 4.83 46.24 -30.40
CA ASP A 674 5.83 47.09 -31.06
C ASP A 674 7.24 46.67 -30.63
N ALA A 675 7.88 45.85 -31.46
CA ALA A 675 9.24 45.38 -31.22
C ALA A 675 10.27 46.52 -31.15
N GLY A 676 10.05 47.61 -31.90
CA GLY A 676 10.95 48.77 -31.91
C GLY A 676 10.95 49.48 -30.56
N LEU A 677 9.78 49.62 -29.93
CA LEU A 677 9.67 50.19 -28.59
C LEU A 677 10.26 49.25 -27.53
N ALA A 678 9.92 47.96 -27.61
CA ALA A 678 10.41 46.94 -26.66
C ALA A 678 11.95 46.82 -26.65
N ALA A 679 12.61 46.96 -27.81
CA ALA A 679 14.08 46.94 -27.93
C ALA A 679 14.79 48.08 -27.18
N THR A 680 14.06 49.14 -26.80
CA THR A 680 14.56 50.28 -26.01
C THR A 680 14.43 50.08 -24.50
N GLY A 681 13.85 48.97 -24.04
CA GLY A 681 13.58 48.73 -22.62
C GLY A 681 12.51 49.67 -22.04
N ARG A 682 11.71 50.31 -22.91
CA ARG A 682 10.49 51.02 -22.51
C ARG A 682 9.34 50.01 -22.58
N GLY A 683 8.59 49.90 -21.47
CA GLY A 683 7.37 49.09 -21.43
C GLY A 683 6.36 49.57 -22.49
N LEU A 684 5.56 48.63 -22.99
CA LEU A 684 4.48 48.89 -23.94
C LEU A 684 3.30 49.63 -23.29
#